data_AF-A0A966SMY6-F1
#
_entry.id   AF-A0A966SMY6-F1
#
_cell.length_a   1.000
_cell.length_b   1.000
_cell.length_c   1.000
_cell.angle_alpha   90.00
_cell.angle_beta   90.00
_cell.angle_gamma   90.00
#
_symmetry.space_group_name_H-M   'P 1'
#
loop_
_entity.id
_entity.type
_entity.pdbx_description
1 polymer ?
#
loop_
_entity_poly.entity_id
_entity_poly.type
_entity_poly.pdbx_seq_one_letter_code
_entity_poly.pdbx_strand_id
1 'polypeptide(L)'
;MRSEWQSGEFQALKALKKYFPLSCSARPSTLASRAAVQIPAGASVAGLFALGLSVFLGVTAKGATAPFVGGTAASSLAPELKGLVLIEELNCVACHTGDASLVARSKKAPRLAEVGARVNPTFLESFIREPHATKPGTTMPNVLRSLGNEERKQAAAALTHFLLSLRKNDFSLQPPDAVAAQQGHRLFHSRGCAACHSPRDEQGVELLAAKSVPLGALEKKYSFKSLVTFLRQPHNARPSGRMPDLRLQGQDPERIAHYLLQNTRVPGHLAYTLYRGDVWEGLASDKVKAERAGHVKDFDLESLGKLQQHSAVKYYGWINLATAGRYTFYLKMNGGSLVIDGKQLIQQEPSDRRGVKQLEGAAELTAGWHKLELTYIHTGREAKLSCELAGPQFARQAIPSAMLSVSKDPIAAFEPFKVDAALAARGREHFSQLGCANCHDDLRAPTQPATALAKLNATRGCLSETAGAWPRFDLTAEQRAWIAKALPRAEQPQLDDQQQINKTLVTFNCIACHERSGLGGVAPERNAIFTGTQPGLGDQGRVPPPLTHVGAKLQPEWLADVLLRGKRQRGYVDAAMPQFGEEQVGHLVALFGKVDTLEKVTIPKITNLPEAKAAGHEMIGFSGLSCIVCHEFNGQKSGEMSALDLVYVTERLKKDWFHLYLRQPARFHANVIMPSYWPDGKSVRPNLLGGDPALQIEALWAYLSDGVRVKKPVGLSRESNELRVGDVTELCRGRSSIGYRGIGVGYPERISLAFDSEEMALRQLWKGEFANVDIGSFRPRGTDQISFPPGIPFHRLKSLEENWPYKGKTSYEFPQDHGYQFRGYHLDAQRRPTFLYHYGDIAVQDYFEDARDKDGKAFFKRTLRFETPTEQPPFYFRAAAGQGVKAQSERSFSIAPLQLRITSDHKGIVREGNAGEVLIPLTLPKGRSTLTLEYQW
;
A
#
# COMPACT_ATOMS: atom_id res chain seq x y z
N MET A 1 43.45 -33.34 13.33
CA MET A 1 43.84 -31.99 12.89
C MET A 1 42.57 -31.17 12.82
N ARG A 2 42.49 -30.15 13.68
CA ARG A 2 41.33 -29.30 13.96
C ARG A 2 41.49 -27.96 13.25
N SER A 3 40.34 -27.32 13.02
CA SER A 3 40.07 -25.87 12.97
C SER A 3 40.72 -25.03 11.87
N GLU A 4 39.87 -24.46 11.01
CA GLU A 4 39.78 -23.02 10.74
C GLU A 4 38.66 -22.81 9.72
N TRP A 5 37.51 -22.26 10.12
CA TRP A 5 36.53 -21.49 9.32
C TRP A 5 35.36 -21.15 10.25
N GLN A 6 35.48 -20.10 11.06
CA GLN A 6 34.36 -19.40 11.69
C GLN A 6 34.81 -18.05 12.26
N SER A 7 34.50 -16.96 11.56
CA SER A 7 34.12 -15.66 12.15
C SER A 7 34.01 -14.59 11.06
N GLY A 8 32.80 -14.40 10.54
CA GLY A 8 32.52 -13.35 9.56
C GLY A 8 31.03 -13.02 9.39
N GLU A 9 30.15 -13.46 10.29
CA GLU A 9 28.70 -13.18 10.20
C GLU A 9 28.09 -13.02 11.60
N PHE A 10 28.51 -12.03 12.38
CA PHE A 10 27.79 -11.66 13.62
C PHE A 10 27.99 -10.18 14.00
N GLN A 11 27.87 -9.25 13.04
CA GLN A 11 27.79 -7.80 13.32
C GLN A 11 26.78 -7.03 12.44
N ALA A 12 25.91 -7.70 11.67
CA ALA A 12 24.93 -7.04 10.79
C ALA A 12 23.47 -7.06 11.31
N LEU A 13 23.21 -7.60 12.51
CA LEU A 13 21.85 -7.81 13.05
C LEU A 13 21.45 -6.87 14.21
N LYS A 14 22.18 -5.77 14.44
CA LYS A 14 21.83 -4.75 15.45
C LYS A 14 21.40 -3.37 14.90
N ALA A 15 21.23 -3.22 13.59
CA ALA A 15 20.90 -1.92 12.97
C ALA A 15 19.43 -1.76 12.49
N LEU A 16 18.51 -2.69 12.80
CA LEU A 16 17.13 -2.69 12.24
C LEU A 16 15.99 -2.50 13.25
N LYS A 17 16.26 -2.13 14.51
CA LYS A 17 15.21 -1.81 15.50
C LYS A 17 14.77 -0.35 15.54
N LYS A 18 15.16 0.50 14.57
CA LYS A 18 14.90 1.95 14.58
C LYS A 18 13.67 2.40 13.76
N TYR A 19 12.94 1.49 13.13
CA TYR A 19 11.83 1.83 12.21
C TYR A 19 10.41 1.66 12.78
N PHE A 20 10.27 1.35 14.08
CA PHE A 20 8.97 1.39 14.77
C PHE A 20 9.16 1.78 16.24
N PRO A 21 8.64 2.93 16.68
CA PRO A 21 8.21 3.05 18.08
C PRO A 21 6.73 3.46 18.15
N LEU A 22 5.93 2.56 18.74
CA LEU A 22 4.79 2.93 19.57
C LEU A 22 5.31 3.51 20.90
N SER A 23 4.48 4.32 21.53
CA SER A 23 4.80 5.43 22.45
C SER A 23 5.14 5.14 23.92
N CYS A 24 5.85 6.11 24.52
CA CYS A 24 5.75 6.69 25.87
C CYS A 24 6.33 6.04 27.16
N SER A 25 7.34 6.75 27.69
CA SER A 25 7.51 7.28 29.06
C SER A 25 8.61 6.67 29.95
N ALA A 26 9.61 7.50 30.30
CA ALA A 26 10.27 7.59 31.62
C ALA A 26 11.30 8.74 31.64
N ARG A 27 11.39 9.41 32.80
CA ARG A 27 12.21 10.60 33.15
C ARG A 27 13.74 10.29 33.24
N PRO A 28 14.60 11.32 33.30
CA PRO A 28 16.05 11.14 33.20
C PRO A 28 16.71 10.87 34.56
N SER A 29 17.75 10.05 34.56
CA SER A 29 18.74 9.99 35.64
C SER A 29 20.14 10.21 35.08
N THR A 30 20.82 11.16 35.73
CA THR A 30 22.24 11.49 35.66
C THR A 30 23.11 10.29 36.07
N LEU A 31 24.27 10.11 35.45
CA LEU A 31 25.56 9.86 36.13
C LEU A 31 26.72 9.80 35.14
N ALA A 32 27.85 10.33 35.62
CA ALA A 32 29.10 10.56 34.94
C ALA A 32 30.09 9.39 35.11
N SER A 33 30.97 9.19 34.15
CA SER A 33 32.38 8.77 34.32
C SER A 33 33.07 8.98 32.96
N ARG A 34 33.99 9.93 32.78
CA ARG A 34 35.41 9.95 33.17
C ARG A 34 36.13 8.61 32.96
N ALA A 35 36.88 8.53 31.87
CA ALA A 35 38.19 7.88 31.83
C ALA A 35 39.12 8.73 30.98
N ALA A 36 40.07 9.37 31.65
CA ALA A 36 41.18 10.10 31.08
C ALA A 36 42.33 9.12 30.80
N VAL A 37 43.03 9.32 29.68
CA VAL A 37 44.44 8.93 29.54
C VAL A 37 45.16 10.16 29.00
N GLN A 38 46.29 10.44 29.64
CA GLN A 38 47.03 11.69 29.69
C GLN A 38 48.44 11.45 29.16
N ILE A 39 49.18 12.54 28.93
CA ILE A 39 50.66 12.70 28.89
C ILE A 39 51.28 12.79 27.47
N PRO A 40 52.23 13.72 27.19
CA PRO A 40 52.49 15.05 27.77
C PRO A 40 52.88 16.16 26.75
N ALA A 41 53.12 17.34 27.32
CA ALA A 41 53.46 18.62 26.71
C ALA A 41 54.95 18.81 26.34
N GLY A 42 55.22 19.79 25.46
CA GLY A 42 56.51 20.42 25.23
C GLY A 42 56.34 21.92 24.90
N ALA A 43 57.03 22.76 25.67
CA ALA A 43 57.09 24.23 25.76
C ALA A 43 57.51 24.96 24.44
N SER A 44 57.47 26.29 24.23
CA SER A 44 57.18 27.53 24.99
C SER A 44 57.14 28.75 24.04
N VAL A 45 56.23 29.70 24.34
CA VAL A 45 56.27 31.19 24.31
C VAL A 45 57.14 31.95 23.27
N ALA A 46 56.48 32.79 22.44
CA ALA A 46 56.69 34.24 22.24
C ALA A 46 56.40 34.69 20.79
N GLY A 47 55.52 35.67 20.60
CA GLY A 47 55.32 36.31 19.28
C GLY A 47 54.04 37.14 19.18
N LEU A 48 54.16 38.43 19.50
CA LEU A 48 53.13 39.45 19.50
C LEU A 48 52.59 39.80 18.10
N PHE A 49 51.27 40.09 18.08
CA PHE A 49 50.53 41.05 17.23
C PHE A 49 50.14 40.74 15.77
N ALA A 50 48.86 41.04 15.55
CA ALA A 50 48.20 41.45 14.31
C ALA A 50 47.95 40.37 13.24
N LEU A 51 46.76 39.79 13.25
CA LEU A 51 46.00 39.60 12.00
C LEU A 51 44.51 39.47 12.29
N GLY A 52 43.75 40.35 11.63
CA GLY A 52 42.32 40.49 11.75
C GLY A 52 41.58 39.19 11.41
N LEU A 53 40.53 38.97 12.19
CA LEU A 53 39.57 37.89 12.07
C LEU A 53 38.80 38.03 10.73
N SER A 54 39.37 37.54 9.63
CA SER A 54 38.63 37.30 8.39
C SER A 54 38.03 35.90 8.45
N VAL A 55 36.94 35.74 9.19
CA VAL A 55 36.04 34.59 8.99
C VAL A 55 35.38 34.80 7.64
N PHE A 56 35.97 34.25 6.58
CA PHE A 56 35.24 33.95 5.37
C PHE A 56 34.16 32.94 5.76
N LEU A 57 32.95 33.46 6.00
CA LEU A 57 31.71 32.72 5.80
C LEU A 57 31.72 32.28 4.33
N GLY A 58 32.34 31.14 4.07
CA GLY A 58 32.12 30.36 2.88
C GLY A 58 30.65 29.96 2.88
N VAL A 59 29.81 30.85 2.37
CA VAL A 59 28.52 30.47 1.80
C VAL A 59 28.88 29.50 0.69
N THR A 60 28.83 28.21 1.00
CA THR A 60 28.79 27.18 -0.04
C THR A 60 27.54 27.50 -0.84
N ALA A 61 27.73 28.13 -2.00
CA ALA A 61 26.68 28.30 -2.97
C ALA A 61 26.09 26.91 -3.17
N LYS A 62 24.83 26.70 -2.75
CA LYS A 62 24.06 25.51 -3.08
C LYS A 62 24.16 25.35 -4.59
N GLY A 63 25.02 24.44 -5.03
CA GLY A 63 25.33 24.26 -6.45
C GLY A 63 24.03 24.03 -7.20
N ALA A 64 23.77 24.86 -8.21
CA ALA A 64 22.75 24.58 -9.20
C ALA A 64 23.02 23.16 -9.74
N THR A 65 22.13 22.21 -9.43
CA THR A 65 22.35 20.83 -9.86
C THR A 65 22.06 20.76 -11.34
N ALA A 66 23.06 20.33 -12.11
CA ALA A 66 22.99 20.12 -13.55
C ALA A 66 21.76 19.31 -13.98
N PRO A 67 21.31 19.41 -15.25
CA PRO A 67 20.13 18.71 -15.75
C PRO A 67 20.24 17.22 -15.50
N PHE A 68 19.19 16.62 -14.95
CA PHE A 68 19.18 15.20 -14.61
C PHE A 68 18.41 14.39 -15.64
N VAL A 69 19.09 13.44 -16.29
CA VAL A 69 18.51 12.42 -17.17
C VAL A 69 18.72 11.06 -16.52
N GLY A 70 17.64 10.42 -16.05
CA GLY A 70 17.72 9.29 -15.12
C GLY A 70 18.60 8.14 -15.57
N GLY A 71 18.41 7.65 -16.79
CA GLY A 71 19.15 6.47 -17.24
C GLY A 71 20.63 6.73 -17.52
N THR A 72 21.06 7.97 -17.79
CA THR A 72 22.48 8.23 -18.12
C THR A 72 23.37 8.12 -16.89
N ALA A 73 22.83 8.43 -15.70
CA ALA A 73 23.58 8.36 -14.44
C ALA A 73 23.80 6.91 -13.96
N ALA A 74 22.81 6.03 -14.16
CA ALA A 74 22.84 4.66 -13.64
C ALA A 74 23.34 3.59 -14.63
N SER A 75 23.51 3.93 -15.91
CA SER A 75 23.88 2.98 -16.97
C SER A 75 25.38 2.81 -17.19
N SER A 76 25.75 1.62 -17.66
CA SER A 76 27.07 1.31 -18.25
C SER A 76 27.19 1.70 -19.74
N LEU A 77 26.28 2.54 -20.24
CA LEU A 77 26.25 2.99 -21.63
C LEU A 77 27.52 3.77 -22.01
N ALA A 78 28.04 3.58 -23.22
CA ALA A 78 29.25 4.26 -23.68
C ALA A 78 29.10 5.81 -23.66
N PRO A 79 30.17 6.57 -23.35
CA PRO A 79 30.12 8.04 -23.22
C PRO A 79 29.50 8.78 -24.42
N GLU A 80 29.82 8.36 -25.65
CA GLU A 80 29.28 8.92 -26.89
C GLU A 80 27.77 8.67 -27.04
N LEU A 81 27.27 7.50 -26.63
CA LEU A 81 25.83 7.21 -26.63
C LEU A 81 25.12 7.99 -25.52
N LYS A 82 25.74 8.17 -24.34
CA LYS A 82 25.23 9.08 -23.30
C LYS A 82 25.14 10.51 -23.83
N GLY A 83 26.14 10.95 -24.60
CA GLY A 83 26.13 12.25 -25.27
C GLY A 83 24.97 12.40 -26.25
N LEU A 84 24.68 11.38 -27.07
CA LEU A 84 23.51 11.39 -27.97
C LEU A 84 22.19 11.49 -27.19
N VAL A 85 22.05 10.74 -26.09
CA VAL A 85 20.87 10.86 -25.21
C VAL A 85 20.73 12.29 -24.68
N LEU A 86 21.82 12.93 -24.26
CA LEU A 86 21.77 14.32 -23.78
C LEU A 86 21.40 15.32 -24.88
N ILE A 87 21.93 15.18 -26.10
CA ILE A 87 21.58 16.06 -27.23
C ILE A 87 20.07 16.00 -27.51
N GLU A 88 19.49 14.80 -27.49
CA GLU A 88 18.05 14.57 -27.70
C GLU A 88 17.19 15.03 -26.51
N GLU A 89 17.62 14.77 -25.27
CA GLU A 89 16.87 15.09 -24.05
C GLU A 89 16.91 16.58 -23.66
N LEU A 90 17.98 17.28 -24.02
CA LEU A 90 18.11 18.73 -23.89
C LEU A 90 17.55 19.47 -25.10
N ASN A 91 17.06 18.72 -26.10
CA ASN A 91 16.39 19.21 -27.30
C ASN A 91 17.24 20.25 -28.06
N CYS A 92 18.52 19.94 -28.33
CA CYS A 92 19.43 20.88 -29.00
C CYS A 92 18.91 21.36 -30.35
N VAL A 93 18.12 20.53 -31.04
CA VAL A 93 17.51 20.84 -32.34
C VAL A 93 16.38 21.87 -32.29
N ALA A 94 15.91 22.27 -31.11
CA ALA A 94 14.98 23.38 -30.99
C ALA A 94 15.64 24.72 -31.35
N CYS A 95 16.93 24.88 -31.01
CA CYS A 95 17.68 26.11 -31.30
C CYS A 95 18.68 25.95 -32.44
N HIS A 96 18.98 24.72 -32.84
CA HIS A 96 19.92 24.41 -33.91
C HIS A 96 19.24 23.63 -35.02
N THR A 97 19.39 24.06 -36.29
CA THR A 97 18.83 23.27 -37.39
C THR A 97 19.55 21.94 -37.46
N GLY A 98 18.78 20.86 -37.53
CA GLY A 98 19.28 19.49 -37.65
C GLY A 98 18.44 18.70 -38.64
N ASP A 99 18.92 17.52 -39.04
CA ASP A 99 18.16 16.65 -39.93
C ASP A 99 16.83 16.15 -39.31
N ALA A 100 15.94 15.66 -40.19
CA ALA A 100 14.62 15.17 -39.77
C ALA A 100 14.70 14.00 -38.79
N SER A 101 15.77 13.21 -38.85
CA SER A 101 15.97 12.04 -38.00
C SER A 101 16.24 12.46 -36.55
N LEU A 102 17.14 13.41 -36.33
CA LEU A 102 17.44 13.95 -35.02
C LEU A 102 16.25 14.74 -34.44
N VAL A 103 15.53 15.49 -35.28
CA VAL A 103 14.28 16.16 -34.87
C VAL A 103 13.26 15.15 -34.36
N ALA A 104 13.06 14.03 -35.07
CA ALA A 104 12.11 13.00 -34.66
C ALA A 104 12.48 12.30 -33.34
N ARG A 105 13.79 12.10 -33.08
CA ARG A 105 14.27 11.47 -31.83
C ARG A 105 14.29 12.43 -30.63
N SER A 106 14.35 13.73 -30.87
CA SER A 106 14.53 14.74 -29.81
C SER A 106 13.25 14.95 -29.01
N LYS A 107 13.44 15.25 -27.72
CA LYS A 107 12.35 15.41 -26.76
C LYS A 107 11.56 16.69 -27.03
N LYS A 108 10.26 16.55 -27.31
CA LYS A 108 9.31 17.67 -27.31
C LYS A 108 9.13 18.25 -25.90
N ALA A 109 9.05 19.58 -25.81
CA ALA A 109 8.85 20.28 -24.54
C ALA A 109 7.42 20.09 -24.01
N PRO A 110 7.15 20.39 -22.72
CA PRO A 110 5.80 20.37 -22.19
C PRO A 110 4.87 21.36 -22.91
N ARG A 111 3.62 20.97 -23.16
CA ARG A 111 2.60 21.86 -23.73
C ARG A 111 2.24 22.97 -22.76
N LEU A 112 2.06 24.20 -23.25
CA LEU A 112 1.80 25.40 -22.44
C LEU A 112 0.38 25.94 -22.54
N ALA A 113 -0.43 25.53 -23.53
CA ALA A 113 -1.78 26.05 -23.77
C ALA A 113 -2.69 26.02 -22.52
N GLU A 114 -2.47 25.04 -21.63
CA GLU A 114 -3.23 24.87 -20.38
C GLU A 114 -2.35 24.98 -19.14
N VAL A 115 -1.20 25.64 -19.22
CA VAL A 115 -0.28 25.74 -18.06
C VAL A 115 -0.89 26.50 -16.89
N GLY A 116 -1.72 27.50 -17.15
CA GLY A 116 -2.31 28.33 -16.08
C GLY A 116 -3.26 27.60 -15.14
N ALA A 117 -3.99 26.60 -15.63
CA ALA A 117 -4.84 25.74 -14.78
C ALA A 117 -4.02 24.68 -14.02
N ARG A 118 -2.76 24.44 -14.41
CA ARG A 118 -1.94 23.33 -13.89
C ARG A 118 -0.86 23.76 -12.90
N VAL A 119 -0.36 24.98 -12.99
CA VAL A 119 0.83 25.41 -12.26
C VAL A 119 0.52 26.67 -11.46
N ASN A 120 0.97 26.70 -10.22
CA ASN A 120 0.88 27.86 -9.35
C ASN A 120 1.54 29.09 -10.02
N PRO A 121 0.85 30.24 -10.14
CA PRO A 121 1.37 31.46 -10.78
C PRO A 121 2.73 31.94 -10.26
N THR A 122 2.92 31.96 -8.94
CA THR A 122 4.18 32.40 -8.31
C THR A 122 5.33 31.44 -8.60
N PHE A 123 5.03 30.14 -8.63
CA PHE A 123 6.01 29.13 -9.06
C PHE A 123 6.35 29.29 -10.54
N LEU A 124 5.36 29.51 -11.40
CA LEU A 124 5.55 29.67 -12.84
C LEU A 124 6.48 30.85 -13.14
N GLU A 125 6.24 32.00 -12.55
CA GLU A 125 7.11 33.18 -12.70
C GLU A 125 8.54 32.91 -12.22
N SER A 126 8.67 32.32 -11.03
CA SER A 126 9.99 31.97 -10.47
C SER A 126 10.73 30.97 -11.36
N PHE A 127 10.02 29.99 -11.90
CA PHE A 127 10.59 28.96 -12.77
C PHE A 127 10.99 29.52 -14.13
N ILE A 128 10.24 30.45 -14.71
CA ILE A 128 10.62 31.14 -15.96
C ILE A 128 11.86 32.02 -15.72
N ARG A 129 11.89 32.72 -14.59
CA ARG A 129 13.00 33.62 -14.21
C ARG A 129 14.30 32.86 -13.95
N GLU A 130 14.23 31.80 -13.15
CA GLU A 130 15.39 30.99 -12.75
C GLU A 130 15.02 29.49 -12.70
N PRO A 131 15.01 28.77 -13.84
CA PRO A 131 14.58 27.38 -13.89
C PRO A 131 15.39 26.45 -12.98
N HIS A 132 16.73 26.55 -13.02
CA HIS A 132 17.65 25.67 -12.28
C HIS A 132 17.66 25.94 -10.77
N ALA A 133 17.43 27.18 -10.35
CA ALA A 133 17.29 27.51 -8.93
C ALA A 133 15.92 27.08 -8.38
N THR A 134 14.86 27.23 -9.18
CA THR A 134 13.48 26.90 -8.78
C THR A 134 13.20 25.40 -8.81
N LYS A 135 13.73 24.70 -9.83
CA LYS A 135 13.67 23.25 -9.95
C LYS A 135 15.05 22.70 -10.34
N PRO A 136 15.91 22.41 -9.35
CA PRO A 136 17.20 21.77 -9.58
C PRO A 136 17.06 20.49 -10.41
N GLY A 137 17.95 20.29 -11.38
CA GLY A 137 17.95 19.13 -12.29
C GLY A 137 16.94 19.20 -13.43
N THR A 138 16.27 20.34 -13.63
CA THR A 138 15.40 20.57 -14.79
C THR A 138 16.18 20.50 -16.12
N THR A 139 15.49 20.04 -17.17
CA THR A 139 16.01 20.06 -18.56
C THR A 139 15.61 21.33 -19.32
N MET A 140 14.78 22.19 -18.71
CA MET A 140 14.48 23.51 -19.27
C MET A 140 15.69 24.43 -19.06
N PRO A 141 16.28 24.99 -20.12
CA PRO A 141 17.39 25.93 -19.97
C PRO A 141 16.90 27.27 -19.42
N ASN A 142 17.80 28.02 -18.79
CA ASN A 142 17.56 29.42 -18.48
C ASN A 142 17.82 30.25 -19.75
N VAL A 143 16.74 30.54 -20.49
CA VAL A 143 16.76 31.37 -21.71
C VAL A 143 16.87 32.87 -21.42
N LEU A 144 16.59 33.29 -20.18
CA LEU A 144 16.62 34.70 -19.76
C LEU A 144 17.94 35.11 -19.10
N ARG A 145 18.93 34.20 -19.07
CA ARG A 145 20.17 34.40 -18.31
C ARG A 145 21.02 35.57 -18.82
N SER A 146 20.89 35.92 -20.09
CA SER A 146 21.58 37.04 -20.73
C SER A 146 21.04 38.40 -20.32
N LEU A 147 19.77 38.48 -19.86
CA LEU A 147 19.15 39.73 -19.42
C LEU A 147 19.67 40.18 -18.05
N GLY A 148 19.63 41.49 -17.80
CA GLY A 148 19.87 42.06 -16.47
C GLY A 148 18.83 41.59 -15.45
N ASN A 149 19.11 41.69 -14.15
CA ASN A 149 18.24 41.14 -13.11
C ASN A 149 16.81 41.71 -13.14
N GLU A 150 16.66 43.04 -13.33
CA GLU A 150 15.35 43.68 -13.42
C GLU A 150 14.62 43.36 -14.72
N GLU A 151 15.31 43.41 -15.87
CA GLU A 151 14.75 43.00 -17.17
C GLU A 151 14.27 41.55 -17.13
N ARG A 152 15.06 40.65 -16.53
CA ARG A 152 14.70 39.24 -16.35
C ARG A 152 13.43 39.09 -15.51
N LYS A 153 13.29 39.86 -14.44
CA LYS A 153 12.10 39.86 -13.59
C LYS A 153 10.87 40.37 -14.36
N GLN A 154 11.00 41.47 -15.08
CA GLN A 154 9.93 42.04 -15.90
C GLN A 154 9.50 41.09 -17.03
N ALA A 155 10.46 40.49 -17.73
CA ALA A 155 10.21 39.53 -18.79
C ALA A 155 9.50 38.27 -18.24
N ALA A 156 9.95 37.73 -17.11
CA ALA A 156 9.33 36.58 -16.46
C ALA A 156 7.89 36.87 -16.01
N ALA A 157 7.64 38.07 -15.45
CA ALA A 157 6.29 38.50 -15.09
C ALA A 157 5.40 38.61 -16.34
N ALA A 158 5.83 39.31 -17.39
CA ALA A 158 5.07 39.46 -18.63
C ALA A 158 4.73 38.10 -19.26
N LEU A 159 5.73 37.20 -19.38
CA LEU A 159 5.54 35.82 -19.86
C LEU A 159 4.52 35.06 -19.00
N THR A 160 4.57 35.20 -17.68
CA THR A 160 3.61 34.55 -16.76
C THR A 160 2.19 35.07 -17.01
N HIS A 161 2.00 36.38 -17.12
CA HIS A 161 0.71 36.98 -17.46
C HIS A 161 0.17 36.47 -18.81
N PHE A 162 1.03 36.37 -19.83
CA PHE A 162 0.65 35.80 -21.12
C PHE A 162 0.19 34.34 -20.98
N LEU A 163 0.98 33.49 -20.34
CA LEU A 163 0.66 32.06 -20.18
C LEU A 163 -0.62 31.83 -19.35
N LEU A 164 -0.87 32.68 -18.35
CA LEU A 164 -2.09 32.64 -17.55
C LEU A 164 -3.32 33.21 -18.28
N SER A 165 -3.13 33.94 -19.39
CA SER A 165 -4.20 34.48 -20.23
C SER A 165 -4.76 33.48 -21.26
N LEU A 166 -4.01 32.41 -21.57
CA LEU A 166 -4.33 31.47 -22.66
C LEU A 166 -5.64 30.69 -22.45
N ARG A 167 -5.97 30.40 -21.19
CA ARG A 167 -7.18 29.69 -20.76
C ARG A 167 -7.61 30.23 -19.41
N LYS A 168 -8.89 30.04 -19.06
CA LYS A 168 -9.39 30.35 -17.72
C LYS A 168 -8.56 29.61 -16.67
N ASN A 169 -8.00 30.36 -15.73
CA ASN A 169 -7.25 29.81 -14.59
C ASN A 169 -8.24 29.46 -13.47
N ASP A 170 -8.34 28.17 -13.15
CA ASP A 170 -9.12 27.62 -12.03
C ASP A 170 -8.23 26.98 -10.94
N PHE A 171 -6.95 27.37 -10.89
CA PHE A 171 -6.01 26.88 -9.90
C PHE A 171 -6.47 27.25 -8.48
N SER A 172 -6.58 26.25 -7.61
CA SER A 172 -6.94 26.42 -6.20
C SER A 172 -6.17 25.44 -5.33
N LEU A 173 -5.77 25.86 -4.13
CA LEU A 173 -5.20 24.95 -3.14
C LEU A 173 -6.31 24.25 -2.35
N GLN A 174 -6.04 23.02 -1.91
CA GLN A 174 -6.95 22.22 -1.10
C GLN A 174 -6.17 21.60 0.07
N PRO A 175 -6.79 21.45 1.25
CA PRO A 175 -6.14 20.81 2.38
C PRO A 175 -5.83 19.34 2.04
N PRO A 176 -4.64 18.82 2.41
CA PRO A 176 -4.31 17.43 2.19
C PRO A 176 -5.11 16.52 3.13
N ASP A 177 -5.58 15.39 2.62
CA ASP A 177 -6.10 14.29 3.43
C ASP A 177 -4.91 13.43 3.91
N ALA A 178 -4.58 13.52 5.20
CA ALA A 178 -3.46 12.80 5.80
C ALA A 178 -3.63 11.26 5.77
N VAL A 179 -4.87 10.75 5.79
CA VAL A 179 -5.15 9.31 5.69
C VAL A 179 -4.88 8.85 4.26
N ALA A 180 -5.38 9.59 3.27
CA ALA A 180 -5.10 9.31 1.87
C ALA A 180 -3.62 9.47 1.54
N ALA A 181 -2.92 10.45 2.15
CA ALA A 181 -1.48 10.62 2.01
C ALA A 181 -0.69 9.41 2.54
N GLN A 182 -1.07 8.82 3.67
CA GLN A 182 -0.41 7.61 4.17
C GLN A 182 -0.60 6.41 3.21
N GLN A 183 -1.78 6.28 2.62
CA GLN A 183 -2.04 5.27 1.59
C GLN A 183 -1.24 5.57 0.31
N GLY A 184 -1.17 6.84 -0.07
CA GLY A 184 -0.39 7.35 -1.20
C GLY A 184 1.10 7.10 -1.07
N HIS A 185 1.65 7.21 0.15
CA HIS A 185 3.04 6.86 0.44
C HIS A 185 3.32 5.39 0.09
N ARG A 186 2.46 4.46 0.51
CA ARG A 186 2.61 3.03 0.16
C ARG A 186 2.48 2.79 -1.34
N LEU A 187 1.53 3.46 -1.99
CA LEU A 187 1.30 3.37 -3.44
C LEU A 187 2.48 3.93 -4.24
N PHE A 188 3.05 5.06 -3.84
CA PHE A 188 4.22 5.66 -4.49
C PHE A 188 5.42 4.69 -4.56
N HIS A 189 5.62 3.91 -3.49
CA HIS A 189 6.66 2.89 -3.42
C HIS A 189 6.29 1.64 -4.23
N SER A 190 5.14 1.05 -3.94
CA SER A 190 4.71 -0.23 -4.53
C SER A 190 4.41 -0.15 -6.03
N ARG A 191 3.86 0.97 -6.54
CA ARG A 191 3.52 1.14 -7.96
C ARG A 191 4.72 1.44 -8.87
N GLY A 192 5.90 1.72 -8.29
CA GLY A 192 7.15 1.94 -9.03
C GLY A 192 7.55 3.41 -9.23
N CYS A 193 6.83 4.39 -8.66
CA CYS A 193 7.23 5.81 -8.75
C CYS A 193 8.64 6.02 -8.16
N ALA A 194 8.90 5.37 -7.03
CA ALA A 194 10.18 5.38 -6.34
C ALA A 194 11.30 4.57 -7.05
N ALA A 195 11.07 4.02 -8.25
CA ALA A 195 12.16 3.51 -9.09
C ALA A 195 12.90 4.65 -9.82
N CYS A 196 12.17 5.69 -10.23
CA CYS A 196 12.73 6.85 -10.92
C CYS A 196 12.85 8.08 -10.01
N HIS A 197 11.87 8.30 -9.14
CA HIS A 197 11.85 9.42 -8.21
C HIS A 197 12.49 9.08 -6.87
N SER A 198 12.94 10.10 -6.16
CA SER A 198 13.50 9.90 -4.83
C SER A 198 12.38 9.58 -3.85
N PRO A 199 12.49 8.52 -3.03
CA PRO A 199 11.66 8.41 -1.84
C PRO A 199 11.94 9.58 -0.89
N ARG A 200 10.98 9.85 0.00
CA ARG A 200 11.06 10.94 0.99
C ARG A 200 10.93 10.39 2.40
N ASP A 201 11.61 11.02 3.36
CA ASP A 201 11.35 10.79 4.78
C ASP A 201 10.04 11.44 5.25
N GLU A 202 9.76 11.30 6.55
CA GLU A 202 8.57 11.87 7.19
C GLU A 202 8.54 13.40 7.14
N GLN A 203 9.70 14.05 7.02
CA GLN A 203 9.84 15.50 6.88
C GLN A 203 9.70 15.96 5.42
N GLY A 204 9.54 15.03 4.48
CA GLY A 204 9.41 15.29 3.05
C GLY A 204 10.74 15.53 2.33
N VAL A 205 11.88 15.22 2.95
CA VAL A 205 13.21 15.37 2.36
C VAL A 205 13.52 14.20 1.44
N GLU A 206 14.03 14.49 0.24
CA GLU A 206 14.42 13.47 -0.73
C GLU A 206 15.68 12.71 -0.28
N LEU A 207 15.56 11.38 -0.10
CA LEU A 207 16.63 10.52 0.42
C LEU A 207 17.70 10.14 -0.62
N LEU A 208 17.34 10.09 -1.90
CA LEU A 208 18.17 9.62 -3.02
C LEU A 208 18.27 10.67 -4.14
N ALA A 209 18.25 11.96 -3.81
CA ALA A 209 18.15 13.07 -4.77
C ALA A 209 19.22 13.01 -5.89
N ALA A 210 20.47 12.65 -5.56
CA ALA A 210 21.57 12.57 -6.55
C ALA A 210 21.40 11.48 -7.61
N LYS A 211 20.56 10.46 -7.35
CA LYS A 211 20.33 9.30 -8.23
C LYS A 211 18.86 9.18 -8.66
N SER A 212 18.11 10.28 -8.60
CA SER A 212 16.67 10.29 -8.85
C SER A 212 16.27 11.47 -9.70
N VAL A 213 15.18 11.30 -10.44
CA VAL A 213 14.48 12.43 -11.05
C VAL A 213 13.92 13.31 -9.92
N PRO A 214 14.37 14.56 -9.76
CA PRO A 214 14.01 15.39 -8.63
C PRO A 214 12.54 15.80 -8.72
N LEU A 215 11.81 15.65 -7.62
CA LEU A 215 10.45 16.15 -7.52
C LEU A 215 10.46 17.58 -6.98
N GLY A 216 11.25 17.84 -5.94
CA GLY A 216 11.30 19.12 -5.23
C GLY A 216 10.00 19.42 -4.46
N ALA A 217 9.80 20.67 -4.06
CA ALA A 217 8.62 21.14 -3.33
C ALA A 217 7.38 21.21 -4.25
N LEU A 218 6.73 20.07 -4.51
CA LEU A 218 5.58 19.97 -5.43
C LEU A 218 4.36 20.76 -4.95
N GLU A 219 4.20 20.93 -3.63
CA GLU A 219 3.16 21.75 -3.00
C GLU A 219 3.24 23.23 -3.39
N LYS A 220 4.43 23.70 -3.81
CA LYS A 220 4.59 25.05 -4.35
C LYS A 220 4.17 25.15 -5.82
N LYS A 221 4.14 24.01 -6.54
CA LYS A 221 3.96 23.96 -7.99
C LYS A 221 2.54 23.57 -8.40
N TYR A 222 2.01 22.49 -7.82
CA TYR A 222 0.76 21.88 -8.26
C TYR A 222 -0.33 22.06 -7.19
N SER A 223 -1.57 22.25 -7.65
CA SER A 223 -2.76 21.98 -6.85
C SER A 223 -3.05 20.49 -6.81
N PHE A 224 -3.87 20.05 -5.85
CA PHE A 224 -4.36 18.66 -5.80
C PHE A 224 -5.01 18.24 -7.12
N LYS A 225 -5.99 19.02 -7.61
CA LYS A 225 -6.67 18.77 -8.89
C LYS A 225 -5.69 18.63 -10.05
N SER A 226 -4.75 19.58 -10.19
CA SER A 226 -3.78 19.56 -11.31
C SER A 226 -2.82 18.37 -11.25
N LEU A 227 -2.35 17.97 -10.06
CA LEU A 227 -1.47 16.83 -9.91
C LEU A 227 -2.19 15.52 -10.19
N VAL A 228 -3.44 15.36 -9.71
CA VAL A 228 -4.27 14.18 -10.01
C VAL A 228 -4.48 14.05 -11.52
N THR A 229 -4.88 15.13 -12.21
CA THR A 229 -5.03 15.11 -13.66
C THR A 229 -3.73 14.74 -14.38
N PHE A 230 -2.59 15.28 -13.92
CA PHE A 230 -1.28 14.95 -14.49
C PHE A 230 -0.89 13.48 -14.27
N LEU A 231 -1.13 12.91 -13.08
CA LEU A 231 -0.84 11.51 -12.77
C LEU A 231 -1.73 10.54 -13.56
N ARG A 232 -2.95 10.95 -13.91
CA ARG A 232 -3.87 10.16 -14.74
C ARG A 232 -3.48 10.15 -16.21
N GLN A 233 -3.03 11.28 -16.76
CA GLN A 233 -2.72 11.43 -18.18
C GLN A 233 -1.49 12.33 -18.40
N PRO A 234 -0.27 11.86 -18.05
CA PRO A 234 0.92 12.69 -18.09
C PRO A 234 1.29 13.15 -19.51
N HIS A 235 0.98 12.34 -20.52
CA HIS A 235 1.35 12.60 -21.92
C HIS A 235 0.59 13.78 -22.55
N ASN A 236 -0.60 14.13 -22.02
CA ASN A 236 -1.32 15.32 -22.48
C ASN A 236 -0.51 16.59 -22.24
N ALA A 237 0.19 16.64 -21.10
CA ALA A 237 1.07 17.73 -20.72
C ALA A 237 2.51 17.55 -21.22
N ARG A 238 2.99 16.31 -21.32
CA ARG A 238 4.38 15.95 -21.66
C ARG A 238 4.40 14.83 -22.71
N PRO A 239 4.24 15.16 -23.99
CA PRO A 239 4.00 14.17 -25.06
C PRO A 239 5.17 13.17 -25.25
N SER A 240 6.38 13.54 -24.84
CA SER A 240 7.59 12.71 -24.99
C SER A 240 7.68 11.53 -24.00
N GLY A 241 6.72 11.32 -23.11
CA GLY A 241 6.63 10.09 -22.30
C GLY A 241 7.65 9.87 -21.18
N ARG A 242 8.62 10.78 -20.95
CA ARG A 242 9.65 10.62 -19.89
C ARG A 242 9.06 10.53 -18.46
N MET A 243 7.89 11.14 -18.25
CA MET A 243 6.99 10.73 -17.16
C MET A 243 5.96 9.79 -17.80
N PRO A 244 6.11 8.46 -17.60
CA PRO A 244 5.21 7.51 -18.22
C PRO A 244 3.84 7.48 -17.55
N ASP A 245 2.86 6.96 -18.27
CA ASP A 245 1.58 6.57 -17.67
C ASP A 245 1.75 5.25 -16.92
N LEU A 246 1.57 5.27 -15.59
CA LEU A 246 1.64 4.10 -14.73
C LEU A 246 0.31 3.31 -14.67
N ARG A 247 -0.72 3.79 -15.37
CA ARG A 247 -2.09 3.23 -15.42
C ARG A 247 -2.68 2.99 -14.03
N LEU A 248 -2.54 4.00 -13.19
CA LEU A 248 -3.08 4.02 -11.83
C LEU A 248 -4.61 3.87 -11.87
N GLN A 249 -5.15 2.98 -11.02
CA GLN A 249 -6.56 2.62 -11.00
C GLN A 249 -7.31 3.32 -9.86
N GLY A 250 -8.62 3.51 -10.03
CA GLY A 250 -9.50 4.03 -8.97
C GLY A 250 -8.99 5.35 -8.36
N GLN A 251 -8.78 5.34 -7.04
CA GLN A 251 -8.33 6.47 -6.23
C GLN A 251 -6.80 6.53 -6.01
N ASP A 252 -6.02 5.67 -6.68
CA ASP A 252 -4.56 5.66 -6.51
C ASP A 252 -3.91 7.01 -6.87
N PRO A 253 -4.30 7.71 -7.97
CA PRO A 253 -3.78 9.05 -8.27
C PRO A 253 -4.04 10.07 -7.17
N GLU A 254 -5.24 10.09 -6.59
CA GLU A 254 -5.64 10.98 -5.50
C GLU A 254 -4.80 10.73 -4.25
N ARG A 255 -4.65 9.48 -3.86
CA ARG A 255 -3.84 9.10 -2.68
C ARG A 255 -2.39 9.53 -2.88
N ILE A 256 -1.79 9.22 -4.04
CA ILE A 256 -0.42 9.63 -4.36
C ILE A 256 -0.31 11.16 -4.40
N ALA A 257 -1.30 11.87 -4.94
CA ALA A 257 -1.30 13.33 -4.95
C ALA A 257 -1.37 13.92 -3.53
N HIS A 258 -2.21 13.38 -2.63
CA HIS A 258 -2.23 13.78 -1.23
C HIS A 258 -0.88 13.55 -0.54
N TYR A 259 -0.21 12.43 -0.82
CA TYR A 259 1.13 12.17 -0.31
C TYR A 259 2.15 13.20 -0.81
N LEU A 260 2.20 13.43 -2.12
CA LEU A 260 3.16 14.35 -2.73
C LEU A 260 2.91 15.82 -2.35
N LEU A 261 1.69 16.15 -1.96
CA LEU A 261 1.23 17.48 -1.57
C LEU A 261 0.93 17.61 -0.08
N GLN A 262 1.39 16.66 0.76
CA GLN A 262 1.06 16.61 2.19
C GLN A 262 1.51 17.86 2.99
N ASN A 263 2.44 18.63 2.43
CA ASN A 263 2.94 19.88 3.02
C ASN A 263 2.16 21.13 2.55
N THR A 264 1.11 20.96 1.74
CA THR A 264 0.25 22.07 1.30
C THR A 264 -0.42 22.70 2.51
N ARG A 265 -0.21 24.00 2.69
CA ARG A 265 -0.86 24.78 3.76
C ARG A 265 -1.99 25.58 3.18
N VAL A 266 -3.18 25.42 3.76
CA VAL A 266 -4.40 26.16 3.41
C VAL A 266 -5.02 26.62 4.73
N PRO A 267 -5.52 27.86 4.83
CA PRO A 267 -6.26 28.29 6.01
C PRO A 267 -7.47 27.37 6.27
N GLY A 268 -7.84 27.22 7.53
CA GLY A 268 -8.95 26.39 7.97
C GLY A 268 -9.16 26.52 9.48
N HIS A 269 -10.30 26.04 9.98
CA HIS A 269 -10.68 26.21 11.38
C HIS A 269 -10.28 25.01 12.24
N LEU A 270 -10.73 23.82 11.87
CA LEU A 270 -10.35 22.57 12.52
C LEU A 270 -9.96 21.55 11.48
N ALA A 271 -8.95 20.76 11.79
CA ALA A 271 -8.66 19.57 11.02
C ALA A 271 -9.25 18.35 11.74
N TYR A 272 -9.63 17.33 10.97
CA TYR A 272 -10.25 16.13 11.52
C TYR A 272 -9.68 14.87 10.88
N THR A 273 -9.77 13.77 11.63
CA THR A 273 -9.63 12.41 11.12
C THR A 273 -10.87 11.61 11.49
N LEU A 274 -11.52 11.00 10.50
CA LEU A 274 -12.65 10.09 10.66
C LEU A 274 -12.13 8.65 10.74
N TYR A 275 -12.61 7.91 11.73
CA TYR A 275 -12.28 6.52 12.00
C TYR A 275 -13.54 5.65 11.97
N ARG A 276 -13.37 4.37 11.61
CA ARG A 276 -14.41 3.34 11.67
C ARG A 276 -13.91 2.05 12.28
N GLY A 277 -14.84 1.24 12.76
CA GLY A 277 -14.59 -0.09 13.32
C GLY A 277 -14.94 -0.12 14.80
N ASP A 278 -14.28 -0.97 15.58
CA ASP A 278 -14.58 -1.13 17.02
C ASP A 278 -14.00 0.03 17.84
N VAL A 279 -14.47 1.25 17.57
CA VAL A 279 -13.93 2.52 18.10
C VAL A 279 -13.97 2.64 19.62
N TRP A 280 -14.77 1.80 20.29
CA TRP A 280 -14.80 1.71 21.75
C TRP A 280 -13.58 0.98 22.34
N GLU A 281 -12.81 0.23 21.55
CA GLU A 281 -11.52 -0.31 21.97
C GLU A 281 -10.40 0.74 21.97
N GLY A 282 -10.72 1.97 21.55
CA GLY A 282 -9.79 3.09 21.41
C GLY A 282 -9.25 3.24 19.99
N LEU A 283 -8.90 4.47 19.61
CA LEU A 283 -8.46 4.79 18.24
C LEU A 283 -7.14 4.14 17.82
N ALA A 284 -6.38 3.59 18.78
CA ALA A 284 -5.15 2.84 18.54
C ALA A 284 -5.40 1.33 18.31
N SER A 285 -6.63 0.84 18.48
CA SER A 285 -6.97 -0.57 18.21
C SER A 285 -6.79 -0.88 16.72
N ASP A 286 -6.28 -2.06 16.41
CA ASP A 286 -6.12 -2.56 15.04
C ASP A 286 -7.47 -2.90 14.37
N LYS A 287 -8.55 -2.92 15.15
CA LYS A 287 -9.93 -2.99 14.65
C LYS A 287 -10.48 -1.63 14.23
N VAL A 288 -9.74 -0.55 14.48
CA VAL A 288 -10.11 0.81 14.10
C VAL A 288 -9.24 1.28 12.94
N LYS A 289 -9.88 1.78 11.88
CA LYS A 289 -9.19 2.28 10.69
C LYS A 289 -9.56 3.73 10.46
N ALA A 290 -8.55 4.56 10.27
CA ALA A 290 -8.75 5.89 9.72
C ALA A 290 -9.25 5.78 8.28
N GLU A 291 -10.33 6.48 7.96
CA GLU A 291 -11.03 6.43 6.67
C GLU A 291 -10.67 7.65 5.82
N ARG A 292 -10.67 8.83 6.44
CA ARG A 292 -10.55 10.14 5.77
C ARG A 292 -10.03 11.18 6.75
N ALA A 293 -9.28 12.16 6.26
CA ALA A 293 -8.97 13.38 6.99
C ALA A 293 -9.24 14.64 6.13
N GLY A 294 -9.32 15.79 6.78
CA GLY A 294 -9.51 17.07 6.09
C GLY A 294 -9.73 18.22 7.06
N HIS A 295 -10.28 19.33 6.54
CA HIS A 295 -10.65 20.49 7.35
C HIS A 295 -12.18 20.64 7.43
N VAL A 296 -12.67 21.18 8.55
CA VAL A 296 -14.05 21.58 8.81
C VAL A 296 -14.08 22.96 9.48
N LYS A 297 -15.24 23.63 9.44
CA LYS A 297 -15.44 24.96 10.02
C LYS A 297 -15.63 24.97 11.53
N ASP A 298 -16.21 23.90 12.07
CA ASP A 298 -16.68 23.78 13.45
C ASP A 298 -16.83 22.28 13.81
N PHE A 299 -17.50 21.99 14.93
CA PHE A 299 -17.78 20.64 15.41
C PHE A 299 -19.09 20.04 14.87
N ASP A 300 -19.73 20.69 13.89
CA ASP A 300 -20.98 20.23 13.30
C ASP A 300 -20.76 18.94 12.48
N LEU A 301 -21.44 17.87 12.88
CA LEU A 301 -21.32 16.57 12.25
C LEU A 301 -21.87 16.54 10.82
N GLU A 302 -22.77 17.47 10.46
CA GLU A 302 -23.33 17.52 9.09
C GLU A 302 -22.24 17.77 8.03
N SER A 303 -21.20 18.54 8.39
CA SER A 303 -20.06 18.81 7.52
C SER A 303 -19.25 17.56 7.16
N LEU A 304 -19.42 16.48 7.92
CA LEU A 304 -18.77 15.18 7.71
C LEU A 304 -19.66 14.20 6.94
N GLY A 305 -20.89 14.58 6.59
CA GLY A 305 -21.90 13.67 6.03
C GLY A 305 -22.46 12.71 7.08
N LYS A 306 -23.27 11.73 6.64
CA LYS A 306 -23.93 10.78 7.54
C LYS A 306 -22.90 9.85 8.21
N LEU A 307 -22.61 10.12 9.48
CA LEU A 307 -21.80 9.23 10.32
C LEU A 307 -22.55 7.92 10.58
N GLN A 308 -21.84 6.81 10.38
CA GLN A 308 -22.37 5.47 10.66
C GLN A 308 -22.12 5.11 12.12
N GLN A 309 -22.94 4.22 12.69
CA GLN A 309 -22.63 3.61 13.98
C GLN A 309 -21.22 3.01 13.96
N HIS A 310 -20.54 3.07 15.10
CA HIS A 310 -19.16 2.60 15.26
C HIS A 310 -18.15 3.45 14.47
N SER A 311 -18.37 4.77 14.48
CA SER A 311 -17.44 5.76 13.93
C SER A 311 -16.88 6.65 15.04
N ALA A 312 -15.71 7.21 14.81
CA ALA A 312 -15.13 8.22 15.69
C ALA A 312 -14.51 9.35 14.88
N VAL A 313 -14.54 10.56 15.42
CA VAL A 313 -13.93 11.74 14.81
C VAL A 313 -12.94 12.33 15.78
N LYS A 314 -11.69 12.46 15.38
CA LYS A 314 -10.69 13.23 16.11
C LYS A 314 -10.50 14.58 15.45
N TYR A 315 -10.89 15.65 16.13
CA TYR A 315 -10.63 17.03 15.75
C TYR A 315 -9.32 17.50 16.38
N TYR A 316 -8.55 18.30 15.63
CA TYR A 316 -7.33 18.92 16.10
C TYR A 316 -7.18 20.32 15.50
N GLY A 317 -6.70 21.26 16.31
CA GLY A 317 -6.48 22.63 15.90
C GLY A 317 -6.08 23.51 17.09
N TRP A 318 -6.42 24.78 16.97
CA TRP A 318 -6.13 25.82 17.94
C TRP A 318 -7.39 26.64 18.21
N ILE A 319 -7.56 27.09 19.45
CA ILE A 319 -8.61 28.02 19.85
C ILE A 319 -7.96 29.31 20.37
N ASN A 320 -8.37 30.46 19.87
CA ASN A 320 -7.90 31.77 20.30
C ASN A 320 -8.82 32.33 21.38
N LEU A 321 -8.26 32.67 22.54
CA LEU A 321 -8.98 33.24 23.66
C LEU A 321 -8.55 34.69 23.87
N ALA A 322 -9.48 35.63 23.81
CA ALA A 322 -9.16 37.06 23.87
C ALA A 322 -8.60 37.50 25.23
N THR A 323 -9.07 36.89 26.32
CA THR A 323 -8.66 37.22 27.69
C THR A 323 -8.25 36.00 28.49
N ALA A 324 -7.28 36.19 29.38
CA ALA A 324 -6.95 35.19 30.38
C ALA A 324 -8.10 35.04 31.39
N GLY A 325 -8.28 33.83 31.93
CA GLY A 325 -9.21 33.54 33.01
C GLY A 325 -9.80 32.15 32.94
N ARG A 326 -10.88 31.93 33.70
CA ARG A 326 -11.55 30.65 33.79
C ARG A 326 -12.48 30.41 32.60
N TYR A 327 -12.22 29.36 31.84
CA TYR A 327 -13.07 28.89 30.76
C TYR A 327 -13.70 27.54 31.11
N THR A 328 -14.99 27.38 30.81
CA THR A 328 -15.72 26.12 31.02
C THR A 328 -16.22 25.60 29.67
N PHE A 329 -15.80 24.38 29.33
CA PHE A 329 -16.22 23.66 28.13
C PHE A 329 -17.41 22.76 28.48
N TYR A 330 -18.42 22.76 27.62
CA TYR A 330 -19.60 21.91 27.76
C TYR A 330 -19.71 21.01 26.54
N LEU A 331 -19.77 19.70 26.77
CA LEU A 331 -19.87 18.68 25.72
C LEU A 331 -21.15 17.88 25.86
N LYS A 332 -21.84 17.64 24.75
CA LYS A 332 -22.88 16.59 24.66
C LYS A 332 -22.42 15.54 23.66
N MET A 333 -22.17 14.31 24.12
CA MET A 333 -21.66 13.23 23.27
C MET A 333 -21.96 11.84 23.84
N ASN A 334 -21.86 10.79 23.02
CA ASN A 334 -21.94 9.41 23.49
C ASN A 334 -20.67 9.03 24.28
N GLY A 335 -19.48 9.27 23.71
CA GLY A 335 -18.19 9.05 24.37
C GLY A 335 -17.08 9.81 23.67
N GLY A 336 -15.91 9.91 24.31
CA GLY A 336 -14.80 10.70 23.78
C GLY A 336 -14.07 11.53 24.84
N SER A 337 -13.31 12.52 24.38
CA SER A 337 -12.45 13.33 25.24
C SER A 337 -12.21 14.73 24.69
N LEU A 338 -11.85 15.66 25.58
CA LEU A 338 -11.36 16.99 25.23
C LEU A 338 -10.06 17.27 25.98
N VAL A 339 -9.04 17.66 25.21
CA VAL A 339 -7.71 18.00 25.67
C VAL A 339 -7.38 19.42 25.22
N ILE A 340 -6.97 20.28 26.15
CA ILE A 340 -6.49 21.63 25.89
C ILE A 340 -5.04 21.73 26.37
N ASP A 341 -4.12 22.18 25.51
CA ASP A 341 -2.67 22.27 25.78
C ASP A 341 -2.06 20.96 26.34
N GLY A 342 -2.55 19.82 25.88
CA GLY A 342 -2.11 18.51 26.37
C GLY A 342 -2.69 18.10 27.72
N LYS A 343 -3.48 18.96 28.38
CA LYS A 343 -4.20 18.63 29.61
C LYS A 343 -5.61 18.11 29.29
N GLN A 344 -5.91 16.90 29.74
CA GLN A 344 -7.24 16.30 29.61
C GLN A 344 -8.24 17.03 30.53
N LEU A 345 -9.26 17.66 29.94
CA LEU A 345 -10.30 18.39 30.67
C LEU A 345 -11.57 17.57 30.84
N ILE A 346 -11.96 16.82 29.79
CA ILE A 346 -13.13 15.96 29.80
C ILE A 346 -12.70 14.60 29.26
N GLN A 347 -13.13 13.54 29.94
CA GLN A 347 -12.95 12.16 29.51
C GLN A 347 -14.22 11.39 29.79
N GLN A 348 -14.73 10.73 28.75
CA GLN A 348 -15.84 9.81 28.83
C GLN A 348 -15.41 8.50 28.23
N GLU A 349 -15.23 7.50 29.11
CA GLU A 349 -14.79 6.17 28.71
C GLU A 349 -15.67 5.63 27.57
N PRO A 350 -15.04 5.12 26.48
CA PRO A 350 -15.76 4.56 25.37
C PRO A 350 -16.60 3.36 25.81
N SER A 351 -17.75 3.17 25.18
CA SER A 351 -18.60 1.99 25.36
C SER A 351 -19.37 1.76 24.08
N ASP A 352 -19.58 0.50 23.71
CA ASP A 352 -20.27 0.07 22.50
C ASP A 352 -21.78 0.39 22.50
N ARG A 353 -22.37 0.85 23.62
CA ARG A 353 -23.84 1.06 23.75
C ARG A 353 -24.24 2.34 24.48
N ARG A 354 -23.33 3.32 24.61
CA ARG A 354 -23.58 4.50 25.45
C ARG A 354 -24.55 5.50 24.80
N GLY A 355 -25.60 5.87 25.53
CA GLY A 355 -26.46 7.01 25.19
C GLY A 355 -25.73 8.36 25.33
N VAL A 356 -26.36 9.44 24.89
CA VAL A 356 -25.77 10.79 24.98
C VAL A 356 -25.59 11.20 26.44
N LYS A 357 -24.40 11.69 26.79
CA LYS A 357 -24.06 12.28 28.09
C LYS A 357 -23.76 13.77 27.93
N GLN A 358 -24.05 14.53 28.99
CA GLN A 358 -23.64 15.92 29.12
C GLN A 358 -22.47 15.99 30.10
N LEU A 359 -21.40 16.66 29.71
CA LEU A 359 -20.14 16.74 30.44
C LEU A 359 -19.67 18.19 30.45
N GLU A 360 -18.98 18.58 31.51
CA GLU A 360 -18.34 19.89 31.58
C GLU A 360 -16.93 19.77 32.18
N GLY A 361 -16.05 20.68 31.80
CA GLY A 361 -14.68 20.74 32.28
C GLY A 361 -14.16 22.16 32.21
N ALA A 362 -13.53 22.63 33.28
CA ALA A 362 -13.04 23.99 33.40
C ALA A 362 -11.52 24.05 33.53
N ALA A 363 -10.91 25.11 32.99
CA ALA A 363 -9.49 25.38 33.09
C ALA A 363 -9.23 26.89 33.18
N GLU A 364 -8.17 27.26 33.91
CA GLU A 364 -7.59 28.60 33.81
C GLU A 364 -6.69 28.63 32.55
N LEU A 365 -7.00 29.52 31.62
CA LEU A 365 -6.27 29.65 30.35
C LEU A 365 -5.79 31.09 30.19
N THR A 366 -4.64 31.27 29.53
CA THR A 366 -4.10 32.58 29.21
C THR A 366 -4.84 33.21 28.03
N ALA A 367 -4.55 34.48 27.71
CA ALA A 367 -4.97 35.03 26.43
C ALA A 367 -4.08 34.47 25.30
N GLY A 368 -4.66 34.23 24.13
CA GLY A 368 -3.97 33.75 22.92
C GLY A 368 -4.40 32.36 22.46
N TRP A 369 -3.54 31.72 21.66
CA TRP A 369 -3.80 30.43 21.04
C TRP A 369 -3.51 29.25 21.98
N HIS A 370 -4.53 28.41 22.19
CA HIS A 370 -4.45 27.18 22.94
C HIS A 370 -4.66 25.98 22.01
N LYS A 371 -3.87 24.92 22.18
CA LYS A 371 -3.99 23.71 21.36
C LYS A 371 -5.25 22.95 21.78
N LEU A 372 -6.11 22.59 20.83
CA LEU A 372 -7.36 21.88 21.06
C LEU A 372 -7.33 20.51 20.37
N GLU A 373 -7.64 19.45 21.12
CA GLU A 373 -7.91 18.11 20.59
C GLU A 373 -9.23 17.58 21.17
N LEU A 374 -10.20 17.30 20.30
CA LEU A 374 -11.48 16.71 20.69
C LEU A 374 -11.66 15.37 20.00
N THR A 375 -11.91 14.32 20.76
CA THR A 375 -12.29 13.01 20.23
C THR A 375 -13.78 12.79 20.49
N TYR A 376 -14.53 12.48 19.44
CA TYR A 376 -15.93 12.08 19.52
C TYR A 376 -16.06 10.63 19.06
N ILE A 377 -16.76 9.79 19.83
CA ILE A 377 -17.01 8.38 19.52
C ILE A 377 -18.52 8.18 19.44
N HIS A 378 -19.00 7.71 18.29
CA HIS A 378 -20.41 7.42 18.03
C HIS A 378 -20.68 5.90 18.07
N THR A 379 -21.29 5.46 19.18
CA THR A 379 -21.68 4.05 19.41
C THR A 379 -23.17 3.86 19.74
N GLY A 380 -23.93 4.95 19.93
CA GLY A 380 -25.36 4.89 20.22
C GLY A 380 -26.26 4.89 18.98
N ARG A 381 -27.59 4.88 19.19
CA ARG A 381 -28.58 4.98 18.10
C ARG A 381 -28.61 6.35 17.41
N GLU A 382 -28.27 7.41 18.15
CA GLU A 382 -28.24 8.79 17.65
C GLU A 382 -26.81 9.34 17.69
N ALA A 383 -26.38 9.96 16.59
CA ALA A 383 -25.11 10.68 16.50
C ALA A 383 -25.32 12.11 17.02
N LYS A 384 -24.80 12.42 18.21
CA LYS A 384 -24.89 13.75 18.81
C LYS A 384 -23.52 14.21 19.28
N LEU A 385 -23.08 15.36 18.78
CA LEU A 385 -21.95 16.12 19.29
C LEU A 385 -22.37 17.58 19.41
N SER A 386 -22.16 18.19 20.58
CA SER A 386 -22.14 19.65 20.73
C SER A 386 -20.93 20.04 21.56
N CYS A 387 -20.25 21.11 21.17
CA CYS A 387 -19.10 21.67 21.87
C CYS A 387 -19.32 23.17 22.08
N GLU A 388 -19.54 23.55 23.33
CA GLU A 388 -19.87 24.91 23.76
C GLU A 388 -18.85 25.40 24.79
N LEU A 389 -18.70 26.71 24.89
CA LEU A 389 -17.73 27.37 25.75
C LEU A 389 -18.41 28.53 26.49
N ALA A 390 -18.09 28.67 27.78
CA ALA A 390 -18.31 29.89 28.55
C ALA A 390 -16.96 30.43 29.02
N GLY A 391 -16.81 31.76 29.05
CA GLY A 391 -15.57 32.43 29.45
C GLY A 391 -15.83 33.72 30.22
N PRO A 392 -14.77 34.42 30.67
CA PRO A 392 -14.89 35.61 31.51
C PRO A 392 -15.69 36.76 30.87
N GLN A 393 -15.74 36.80 29.54
CA GLN A 393 -16.37 37.88 28.77
C GLN A 393 -17.65 37.48 28.05
N PHE A 394 -18.06 36.22 28.11
CA PHE A 394 -19.24 35.73 27.39
C PHE A 394 -19.90 34.54 28.08
N ALA A 395 -21.24 34.52 28.02
CA ALA A 395 -22.03 33.39 28.49
C ALA A 395 -21.85 32.15 27.58
N ARG A 396 -22.27 30.98 28.08
CA ARG A 396 -22.22 29.70 27.36
C ARG A 396 -22.80 29.82 25.95
N GLN A 397 -21.99 29.53 24.94
CA GLN A 397 -22.38 29.54 23.53
C GLN A 397 -21.62 28.46 22.75
N ALA A 398 -22.09 28.13 21.55
CA ALA A 398 -21.32 27.32 20.61
C ALA A 398 -20.00 28.02 20.28
N ILE A 399 -18.90 27.29 20.14
CA ILE A 399 -17.60 27.88 19.83
C ILE A 399 -17.64 28.48 18.42
N PRO A 400 -17.50 29.82 18.27
CA PRO A 400 -17.47 30.46 16.96
C PRO A 400 -16.28 29.98 16.13
N SER A 401 -16.48 29.70 14.84
CA SER A 401 -15.41 29.28 13.94
C SER A 401 -14.27 30.30 13.85
N ALA A 402 -14.56 31.59 14.05
CA ALA A 402 -13.55 32.66 14.09
C ALA A 402 -12.55 32.52 15.25
N MET A 403 -12.89 31.78 16.31
CA MET A 403 -11.95 31.44 17.38
C MET A 403 -11.05 30.27 17.02
N LEU A 404 -11.34 29.52 15.96
CA LEU A 404 -10.69 28.26 15.62
C LEU A 404 -9.74 28.40 14.43
N SER A 405 -8.59 27.74 14.50
CA SER A 405 -7.63 27.66 13.40
C SER A 405 -6.88 26.32 13.36
N VAL A 406 -6.55 25.84 12.16
CA VAL A 406 -5.67 24.66 11.97
C VAL A 406 -4.21 24.96 12.34
N SER A 407 -3.85 26.23 12.52
CA SER A 407 -2.50 26.69 12.83
C SER A 407 -2.53 27.91 13.76
N LYS A 408 -1.63 27.94 14.76
CA LYS A 408 -1.39 29.16 15.58
C LYS A 408 -0.77 30.30 14.76
N ASP A 409 0.00 29.93 13.73
CA ASP A 409 0.65 30.89 12.84
C ASP A 409 -0.29 31.18 11.66
N PRO A 410 -0.50 32.46 11.27
CA PRO A 410 -1.37 32.81 10.15
C PRO A 410 -0.96 32.13 8.85
N ILE A 411 -1.93 31.55 8.15
CA ILE A 411 -1.76 31.01 6.79
C ILE A 411 -2.49 31.95 5.84
N ALA A 412 -1.75 32.58 4.94
CA ALA A 412 -2.35 33.44 3.92
C ALA A 412 -3.30 32.63 3.02
N ALA A 413 -4.49 33.17 2.75
CA ALA A 413 -5.38 32.61 1.76
C ALA A 413 -4.74 32.70 0.37
N PHE A 414 -4.99 31.68 -0.45
CA PHE A 414 -4.55 31.74 -1.85
C PHE A 414 -5.45 32.71 -2.61
N GLU A 415 -4.85 33.79 -3.10
CA GLU A 415 -5.54 34.77 -3.94
C GLU A 415 -5.46 34.35 -5.42
N PRO A 416 -6.60 34.21 -6.12
CA PRO A 416 -6.61 33.95 -7.55
C PRO A 416 -5.81 35.02 -8.32
N PHE A 417 -4.93 34.56 -9.20
CA PHE A 417 -4.10 35.47 -9.98
C PHE A 417 -4.94 36.27 -10.97
N LYS A 418 -4.79 37.60 -10.95
CA LYS A 418 -5.46 38.51 -11.86
C LYS A 418 -4.54 38.84 -13.04
N VAL A 419 -4.97 38.45 -14.24
CA VAL A 419 -4.22 38.72 -15.47
C VAL A 419 -4.33 40.19 -15.84
N ASP A 420 -3.19 40.89 -15.81
CA ASP A 420 -2.99 42.18 -16.49
C ASP A 420 -2.84 41.97 -18.01
N ALA A 421 -3.71 42.64 -18.79
CA ALA A 421 -3.77 42.50 -20.24
C ALA A 421 -2.56 43.12 -20.96
N ALA A 422 -1.99 44.22 -20.47
CA ALA A 422 -0.84 44.86 -21.07
C ALA A 422 0.42 44.01 -20.86
N LEU A 423 0.60 43.44 -19.66
CA LEU A 423 1.65 42.47 -19.40
C LEU A 423 1.48 41.20 -20.23
N ALA A 424 0.25 40.71 -20.41
CA ALA A 424 0.00 39.55 -21.26
C ALA A 424 0.34 39.81 -22.73
N ALA A 425 0.04 41.00 -23.26
CA ALA A 425 0.43 41.39 -24.62
C ALA A 425 1.97 41.43 -24.77
N ARG A 426 2.68 42.08 -23.83
CA ARG A 426 4.15 42.08 -23.82
C ARG A 426 4.74 40.67 -23.69
N GLY A 427 4.14 39.83 -22.84
CA GLY A 427 4.54 38.45 -22.67
C GLY A 427 4.42 37.63 -23.94
N ARG A 428 3.40 37.89 -24.77
CA ARG A 428 3.23 37.23 -26.07
C ARG A 428 4.38 37.57 -27.02
N GLU A 429 4.82 38.83 -27.05
CA GLU A 429 5.96 39.26 -27.87
C GLU A 429 7.27 38.63 -27.36
N HIS A 430 7.50 38.69 -26.05
CA HIS A 430 8.65 38.07 -25.40
C HIS A 430 8.72 36.56 -25.63
N PHE A 431 7.59 35.86 -25.71
CA PHE A 431 7.56 34.42 -25.93
C PHE A 431 8.27 34.01 -27.23
N SER A 432 8.14 34.81 -28.29
CA SER A 432 8.88 34.62 -29.54
C SER A 432 10.28 35.24 -29.49
N GLN A 433 10.41 36.47 -28.98
CA GLN A 433 11.69 37.21 -28.96
C GLN A 433 12.76 36.62 -28.02
N LEU A 434 12.35 35.86 -27.01
CA LEU A 434 13.26 35.21 -26.06
C LEU A 434 13.41 33.71 -26.33
N GLY A 435 12.89 33.23 -27.47
CA GLY A 435 13.08 31.87 -27.95
C GLY A 435 12.26 30.79 -27.24
N CYS A 436 11.23 31.14 -26.46
CA CYS A 436 10.37 30.14 -25.81
C CYS A 436 9.63 29.27 -26.84
N ALA A 437 9.19 29.90 -27.94
CA ALA A 437 8.50 29.24 -29.06
C ALA A 437 9.34 28.16 -29.76
N ASN A 438 10.68 28.22 -29.67
CA ASN A 438 11.57 27.23 -30.30
C ASN A 438 11.36 25.82 -29.73
N CYS A 439 11.07 25.74 -28.42
CA CYS A 439 10.81 24.48 -27.74
C CYS A 439 9.31 24.21 -27.53
N HIS A 440 8.54 25.26 -27.24
CA HIS A 440 7.12 25.19 -26.91
C HIS A 440 6.26 25.55 -28.13
N ASP A 441 6.03 24.55 -28.97
CA ASP A 441 5.40 24.68 -30.29
C ASP A 441 3.86 24.69 -30.27
N ASP A 442 3.23 24.27 -29.15
CA ASP A 442 1.78 24.10 -29.06
C ASP A 442 1.00 25.43 -29.15
N LEU A 443 1.67 26.56 -28.92
CA LEU A 443 1.11 27.91 -29.08
C LEU A 443 1.25 28.46 -30.51
N ARG A 444 1.99 27.77 -31.40
CA ARG A 444 2.24 28.16 -32.80
C ARG A 444 2.78 29.59 -32.97
N ALA A 445 3.58 30.04 -32.02
CA ALA A 445 4.23 31.34 -32.08
C ALA A 445 5.45 31.30 -33.01
N PRO A 446 5.84 32.43 -33.64
CA PRO A 446 7.05 32.49 -34.47
C PRO A 446 8.30 32.08 -33.70
N THR A 447 9.14 31.25 -34.33
CA THR A 447 10.43 30.78 -33.81
C THR A 447 11.58 31.66 -34.31
N GLN A 448 12.73 31.55 -33.65
CA GLN A 448 13.94 32.29 -34.03
C GLN A 448 14.82 31.53 -35.02
N PRO A 449 15.62 32.25 -35.83
CA PRO A 449 16.62 31.63 -36.70
C PRO A 449 17.63 30.78 -35.93
N ALA A 450 17.98 29.62 -36.48
CA ALA A 450 18.81 28.62 -35.84
C ALA A 450 20.12 28.37 -36.60
N THR A 451 21.24 28.29 -35.88
CA THR A 451 22.53 27.86 -36.44
C THR A 451 22.51 26.35 -36.65
N ALA A 452 22.98 25.87 -37.80
CA ALA A 452 23.06 24.43 -38.08
C ALA A 452 23.92 23.68 -37.06
N LEU A 453 23.44 22.51 -36.63
CA LEU A 453 24.11 21.66 -35.64
C LEU A 453 25.52 21.27 -36.08
N ALA A 454 25.70 20.98 -37.37
CA ALA A 454 27.00 20.69 -37.97
C ALA A 454 28.03 21.84 -37.86
N LYS A 455 27.59 23.08 -37.61
CA LYS A 455 28.47 24.24 -37.43
C LYS A 455 28.84 24.51 -35.96
N LEU A 456 28.38 23.67 -35.03
CA LEU A 456 28.66 23.84 -33.62
C LEU A 456 30.08 23.46 -33.25
N ASN A 457 30.64 24.22 -32.31
CA ASN A 457 31.95 23.96 -31.74
C ASN A 457 31.80 23.59 -30.27
N ALA A 458 32.36 22.45 -29.87
CA ALA A 458 32.26 21.90 -28.52
C ALA A 458 32.88 22.80 -27.42
N THR A 459 33.67 23.82 -27.77
CA THR A 459 34.32 24.73 -26.81
C THR A 459 33.62 26.09 -26.68
N ARG A 460 32.51 26.33 -27.41
CA ARG A 460 31.79 27.61 -27.44
C ARG A 460 30.30 27.45 -27.09
N GLY A 461 29.65 28.57 -26.78
CA GLY A 461 28.20 28.62 -26.58
C GLY A 461 27.73 27.80 -25.38
N CYS A 462 26.64 27.02 -25.54
CA CYS A 462 26.06 26.25 -24.44
C CYS A 462 27.00 25.16 -23.86
N LEU A 463 28.06 24.81 -24.58
CA LEU A 463 29.07 23.84 -24.15
C LEU A 463 30.33 24.49 -23.59
N SER A 464 30.44 25.82 -23.58
CA SER A 464 31.53 26.51 -22.89
C SER A 464 31.22 26.70 -21.40
N GLU A 465 32.26 26.95 -20.61
CA GLU A 465 32.11 27.32 -19.18
C GLU A 465 31.76 28.80 -18.99
N THR A 466 31.86 29.59 -20.06
CA THR A 466 31.58 31.01 -20.05
C THR A 466 30.09 31.31 -20.14
N ALA A 467 29.67 32.42 -19.52
CA ALA A 467 28.34 32.97 -19.75
C ALA A 467 28.33 33.80 -21.04
N GLY A 468 27.20 33.81 -21.74
CA GLY A 468 27.00 34.64 -22.93
C GLY A 468 25.54 34.72 -23.35
N ALA A 469 25.29 35.25 -24.56
CA ALA A 469 23.95 35.45 -25.12
C ALA A 469 23.37 34.15 -25.70
N TRP A 470 23.32 33.09 -24.88
CA TRP A 470 22.72 31.79 -25.23
C TRP A 470 22.02 31.17 -24.01
N PRO A 471 21.08 30.23 -24.22
CA PRO A 471 20.41 29.53 -23.13
C PRO A 471 21.40 28.77 -22.22
N ARG A 472 21.16 28.81 -20.91
CA ARG A 472 22.05 28.15 -19.92
C ARG A 472 21.44 26.87 -19.39
N PHE A 473 22.16 25.75 -19.58
CA PHE A 473 21.75 24.43 -19.06
C PHE A 473 22.42 24.03 -17.75
N ASP A 474 23.47 24.71 -17.27
CA ASP A 474 24.24 24.30 -16.07
C ASP A 474 24.82 22.86 -16.14
N LEU A 475 25.30 22.46 -17.32
CA LEU A 475 25.90 21.14 -17.54
C LEU A 475 27.13 20.89 -16.65
N THR A 476 27.34 19.64 -16.23
CA THR A 476 28.62 19.24 -15.61
C THR A 476 29.73 19.13 -16.65
N ALA A 477 30.99 19.11 -16.20
CA ALA A 477 32.14 18.87 -17.07
C ALA A 477 32.03 17.52 -17.81
N GLU A 478 31.54 16.49 -17.11
CA GLU A 478 31.30 15.16 -17.69
C GLU A 478 30.21 15.19 -18.77
N GLN A 479 29.08 15.86 -18.52
CA GLN A 479 28.02 16.00 -19.50
C GLN A 479 28.49 16.77 -20.75
N ARG A 480 29.27 17.84 -20.58
CA ARG A 480 29.91 18.55 -21.69
C ARG A 480 30.80 17.62 -22.51
N ALA A 481 31.63 16.82 -21.84
CA ALA A 481 32.53 15.88 -22.50
C ALA A 481 31.77 14.79 -23.29
N TRP A 482 30.68 14.25 -22.74
CA TRP A 482 29.82 13.31 -23.46
C TRP A 482 29.18 13.93 -24.70
N ILE A 483 28.60 15.14 -24.56
CA ILE A 483 28.00 15.85 -25.70
C ILE A 483 29.06 16.15 -26.77
N ALA A 484 30.25 16.62 -26.38
CA ALA A 484 31.35 16.91 -27.30
C ALA A 484 31.76 15.69 -28.12
N LYS A 485 31.80 14.50 -27.50
CA LYS A 485 32.09 13.23 -28.21
C LYS A 485 30.98 12.82 -29.18
N ALA A 486 29.73 13.12 -28.86
CA ALA A 486 28.57 12.73 -29.67
C ALA A 486 28.29 13.69 -30.83
N LEU A 487 28.62 14.97 -30.66
CA LEU A 487 28.26 16.06 -31.57
C LEU A 487 28.59 15.78 -33.06
N PRO A 488 29.78 15.23 -33.43
CA PRO A 488 30.12 15.00 -34.84
C PRO A 488 29.22 13.97 -35.55
N ARG A 489 28.48 13.15 -34.80
CA ARG A 489 27.61 12.09 -35.33
C ARG A 489 26.16 12.25 -34.87
N ALA A 490 25.80 13.41 -34.33
CA ALA A 490 24.51 13.61 -33.68
C ALA A 490 23.31 13.52 -34.64
N GLU A 491 23.46 14.05 -35.86
CA GLU A 491 22.41 14.04 -36.88
C GLU A 491 22.16 12.62 -37.38
N GLN A 492 23.23 11.97 -37.85
CA GLN A 492 23.20 10.62 -38.42
C GLN A 492 24.07 9.63 -37.63
N PRO A 493 23.65 9.23 -36.43
CA PRO A 493 24.40 8.28 -35.64
C PRO A 493 24.32 6.91 -36.31
N GLN A 494 25.47 6.33 -36.63
CA GLN A 494 25.58 4.96 -37.13
C GLN A 494 25.44 4.00 -35.94
N LEU A 495 24.21 3.68 -35.57
CA LEU A 495 23.90 2.79 -34.45
C LEU A 495 23.51 1.40 -34.96
N ASP A 496 24.20 0.37 -34.47
CA ASP A 496 23.72 -1.00 -34.64
C ASP A 496 22.42 -1.23 -33.83
N ASP A 497 21.72 -2.33 -34.10
CA ASP A 497 20.43 -2.63 -33.47
C ASP A 497 20.54 -2.73 -31.93
N GLN A 498 21.67 -3.23 -31.41
CA GLN A 498 21.89 -3.40 -29.97
C GLN A 498 22.16 -2.06 -29.29
N GLN A 499 22.89 -1.15 -29.95
CA GLN A 499 23.09 0.22 -29.51
C GLN A 499 21.77 1.01 -29.52
N GLN A 500 20.91 0.80 -30.53
CA GLN A 500 19.57 1.42 -30.58
C GLN A 500 18.70 0.98 -29.41
N ILE A 501 18.68 -0.32 -29.07
CA ILE A 501 17.99 -0.86 -27.89
C ILE A 501 18.54 -0.19 -26.62
N ASN A 502 19.86 -0.25 -26.40
CA ASN A 502 20.47 0.24 -25.16
C ASN A 502 20.24 1.73 -24.95
N LYS A 503 20.41 2.53 -26.01
CA LYS A 503 20.12 3.98 -25.98
C LYS A 503 18.66 4.25 -25.63
N THR A 504 17.72 3.51 -26.23
CA THR A 504 16.28 3.67 -25.95
C THR A 504 15.96 3.32 -24.49
N LEU A 505 16.43 2.18 -23.98
CA LEU A 505 16.20 1.76 -22.60
C LEU A 505 16.79 2.74 -21.57
N VAL A 506 17.93 3.36 -21.89
CA VAL A 506 18.53 4.42 -21.08
C VAL A 506 17.73 5.72 -21.14
N THR A 507 17.29 6.14 -22.33
CA THR A 507 16.50 7.37 -22.52
C THR A 507 15.21 7.35 -21.70
N PHE A 508 14.52 6.21 -21.67
CA PHE A 508 13.28 6.02 -20.91
C PHE A 508 13.48 5.45 -19.50
N ASN A 509 14.74 5.28 -19.08
CA ASN A 509 15.12 4.77 -17.77
C ASN A 509 14.51 3.40 -17.42
N CYS A 510 14.23 2.55 -18.42
CA CYS A 510 13.73 1.19 -18.24
C CYS A 510 14.66 0.37 -17.33
N ILE A 511 15.95 0.70 -17.35
CA ILE A 511 17.02 0.07 -16.59
C ILE A 511 16.98 0.34 -15.08
N ALA A 512 16.11 1.24 -14.60
CA ALA A 512 15.89 1.42 -13.16
C ALA A 512 15.12 0.24 -12.54
N CYS A 513 14.36 -0.48 -13.36
CA CYS A 513 13.56 -1.64 -12.97
C CYS A 513 14.09 -2.94 -13.59
N HIS A 514 14.61 -2.87 -14.81
CA HIS A 514 14.98 -4.04 -15.60
C HIS A 514 16.49 -4.18 -15.73
N GLU A 515 17.01 -5.38 -15.45
CA GLU A 515 18.35 -5.77 -15.86
C GLU A 515 18.35 -6.12 -17.36
N ARG A 516 19.42 -5.75 -18.07
CA ARG A 516 19.69 -6.25 -19.42
C ARG A 516 21.19 -6.30 -19.71
N SER A 517 21.78 -7.48 -19.77
CA SER A 517 23.20 -7.72 -20.08
C SER A 517 24.16 -6.76 -19.36
N GLY A 518 23.91 -6.45 -18.09
CA GLY A 518 24.72 -5.52 -17.30
C GLY A 518 24.56 -4.03 -17.64
N LEU A 519 23.58 -3.64 -18.48
CA LEU A 519 23.28 -2.24 -18.80
C LEU A 519 22.75 -1.45 -17.59
N GLY A 520 22.05 -2.15 -16.70
CA GLY A 520 21.50 -1.60 -15.45
C GLY A 520 20.75 -2.68 -14.67
N GLY A 521 19.75 -2.28 -13.90
CA GLY A 521 19.01 -3.13 -12.98
C GLY A 521 18.61 -2.37 -11.72
N VAL A 522 17.82 -3.02 -10.87
CA VAL A 522 17.39 -2.41 -9.61
C VAL A 522 18.61 -2.17 -8.71
N ALA A 523 18.87 -0.90 -8.39
CA ALA A 523 19.93 -0.52 -7.47
C ALA A 523 19.70 -1.15 -6.07
N PRO A 524 20.76 -1.58 -5.35
CA PRO A 524 20.63 -2.20 -4.03
C PRO A 524 19.79 -1.40 -3.03
N GLU A 525 19.97 -0.08 -2.98
CA GLU A 525 19.23 0.83 -2.11
C GLU A 525 17.72 0.95 -2.45
N ARG A 526 17.31 0.57 -3.67
CA ARG A 526 15.90 0.57 -4.11
C ARG A 526 15.29 -0.82 -4.09
N ASN A 527 16.08 -1.86 -3.90
CA ASN A 527 15.63 -3.24 -4.06
C ASN A 527 14.46 -3.58 -3.11
N ALA A 528 14.51 -3.12 -1.86
CA ALA A 528 13.46 -3.35 -0.86
C ALA A 528 12.13 -2.64 -1.16
N ILE A 529 12.10 -1.66 -2.08
CA ILE A 529 10.89 -0.92 -2.47
C ILE A 529 9.96 -1.82 -3.31
N PHE A 530 10.55 -2.74 -4.08
CA PHE A 530 9.81 -3.66 -4.92
C PHE A 530 9.15 -4.76 -4.09
N THR A 531 7.83 -4.78 -4.13
CA THR A 531 6.93 -5.61 -3.31
C THR A 531 6.04 -6.49 -4.18
N GLY A 532 5.43 -7.51 -3.58
CA GLY A 532 4.50 -8.40 -4.26
C GLY A 532 3.69 -9.27 -3.31
N THR A 533 2.63 -9.88 -3.83
CA THR A 533 1.64 -10.66 -3.06
C THR A 533 1.98 -12.14 -2.92
N GLN A 534 3.10 -12.58 -3.50
CA GLN A 534 3.55 -13.97 -3.51
C GLN A 534 4.97 -14.07 -2.95
N PRO A 535 5.15 -13.96 -1.62
CA PRO A 535 6.48 -13.98 -0.99
C PRO A 535 7.22 -15.30 -1.24
N GLY A 536 6.49 -16.40 -1.42
CA GLY A 536 7.05 -17.71 -1.78
C GLY A 536 7.80 -17.73 -3.12
N LEU A 537 7.62 -16.72 -3.99
CA LEU A 537 8.36 -16.59 -5.25
C LEU A 537 9.70 -15.84 -5.11
N GLY A 538 10.04 -15.36 -3.90
CA GLY A 538 11.24 -14.55 -3.67
C GLY A 538 11.29 -13.31 -4.58
N ASP A 539 12.45 -13.02 -5.16
CA ASP A 539 12.64 -11.88 -6.06
C ASP A 539 11.78 -11.95 -7.32
N GLN A 540 11.46 -13.15 -7.81
CA GLN A 540 10.57 -13.33 -8.96
C GLN A 540 9.14 -12.91 -8.68
N GLY A 541 8.75 -12.86 -7.40
CA GLY A 541 7.44 -12.43 -6.91
C GLY A 541 7.28 -10.92 -6.79
N ARG A 542 8.36 -10.13 -6.84
CA ARG A 542 8.33 -8.69 -6.51
C ARG A 542 9.12 -7.79 -7.45
N VAL A 543 10.19 -8.28 -8.08
CA VAL A 543 11.06 -7.49 -8.98
C VAL A 543 10.60 -7.66 -10.43
N PRO A 544 10.52 -6.58 -11.23
CA PRO A 544 10.29 -6.69 -12.68
C PRO A 544 11.31 -7.62 -13.36
N PRO A 545 10.89 -8.43 -14.35
CA PRO A 545 11.75 -9.46 -14.93
C PRO A 545 12.90 -8.87 -15.75
N PRO A 546 14.06 -9.54 -15.89
CA PRO A 546 15.13 -9.07 -16.78
C PRO A 546 14.67 -9.04 -18.24
N LEU A 547 15.25 -8.13 -19.02
CA LEU A 547 15.01 -7.98 -20.45
C LEU A 547 16.07 -8.70 -21.30
N THR A 548 17.08 -9.32 -20.69
CA THR A 548 18.05 -10.16 -21.38
C THR A 548 17.33 -11.32 -22.11
N HIS A 549 17.56 -11.44 -23.42
CA HIS A 549 16.92 -12.41 -24.33
C HIS A 549 15.38 -12.31 -24.44
N VAL A 550 14.78 -11.16 -24.11
CA VAL A 550 13.31 -11.01 -24.14
C VAL A 550 12.71 -11.26 -25.52
N GLY A 551 13.39 -10.86 -26.60
CA GLY A 551 12.94 -11.10 -27.98
C GLY A 551 13.08 -12.55 -28.44
N ALA A 552 14.00 -13.34 -27.86
CA ALA A 552 14.06 -14.79 -28.07
C ALA A 552 12.98 -15.52 -27.29
N LYS A 553 12.50 -14.92 -26.19
CA LYS A 553 11.57 -15.51 -25.24
C LYS A 553 10.10 -15.30 -25.58
N LEU A 554 9.71 -14.06 -25.85
CA LEU A 554 8.30 -13.67 -26.01
C LEU A 554 7.89 -13.64 -27.47
N GLN A 555 6.62 -13.95 -27.74
CA GLN A 555 6.00 -13.68 -29.03
C GLN A 555 6.01 -12.17 -29.32
N PRO A 556 6.25 -11.72 -30.56
CA PRO A 556 6.26 -10.29 -30.90
C PRO A 556 4.97 -9.57 -30.50
N GLU A 557 3.82 -10.21 -30.71
CA GLU A 557 2.50 -9.67 -30.37
C GLU A 557 2.34 -9.51 -28.86
N TRP A 558 2.79 -10.50 -28.08
CA TRP A 558 2.79 -10.43 -26.63
C TRP A 558 3.72 -9.32 -26.12
N LEU A 559 4.90 -9.18 -26.70
CA LEU A 559 5.85 -8.13 -26.32
C LEU A 559 5.29 -6.73 -26.63
N ALA A 560 4.64 -6.56 -27.78
CA ALA A 560 3.92 -5.34 -28.13
C ALA A 560 2.79 -5.03 -27.13
N ASP A 561 1.99 -6.04 -26.77
CA ASP A 561 0.92 -5.88 -25.77
C ASP A 561 1.45 -5.44 -24.40
N VAL A 562 2.60 -5.97 -23.95
CA VAL A 562 3.20 -5.57 -22.67
C VAL A 562 3.74 -4.13 -22.73
N LEU A 563 4.47 -3.79 -23.79
CA LEU A 563 5.14 -2.50 -23.92
C LEU A 563 4.19 -1.35 -24.23
N LEU A 564 3.12 -1.61 -25.00
CA LEU A 564 2.26 -0.58 -25.58
C LEU A 564 0.83 -0.58 -25.03
N ARG A 565 0.36 -1.73 -24.53
CA ARG A 565 -1.01 -1.92 -24.05
C ARG A 565 -1.06 -2.37 -22.59
N GLY A 566 0.10 -2.34 -21.92
CA GLY A 566 0.32 -2.76 -20.53
C GLY A 566 -0.23 -4.15 -20.16
N LYS A 567 -0.27 -5.10 -21.10
CA LYS A 567 -0.65 -6.48 -20.77
C LYS A 567 0.28 -7.03 -19.70
N ARG A 568 -0.29 -7.77 -18.75
CA ARG A 568 0.45 -8.28 -17.59
C ARG A 568 -0.10 -9.62 -17.14
N GLN A 569 0.80 -10.59 -16.99
CA GLN A 569 0.48 -11.90 -16.42
C GLN A 569 0.95 -12.05 -14.97
N ARG A 570 1.97 -11.28 -14.54
CA ARG A 570 2.50 -11.33 -13.17
C ARG A 570 1.63 -10.53 -12.22
N GLY A 571 0.37 -10.91 -12.01
CA GLY A 571 -0.59 -10.20 -11.15
C GLY A 571 -0.12 -9.95 -9.71
N TYR A 572 0.91 -10.68 -9.28
CA TYR A 572 1.50 -10.61 -7.95
C TYR A 572 2.64 -9.59 -7.74
N VAL A 573 3.20 -8.96 -8.79
CA VAL A 573 4.26 -7.93 -8.66
C VAL A 573 3.64 -6.54 -8.48
N ASP A 574 3.79 -5.84 -7.35
CA ASP A 574 3.01 -4.60 -7.16
C ASP A 574 3.37 -3.47 -8.16
N ALA A 575 4.62 -3.43 -8.62
CA ALA A 575 5.11 -2.45 -9.59
C ALA A 575 4.34 -2.53 -10.92
N ALA A 576 3.94 -1.37 -11.43
CA ALA A 576 3.29 -1.26 -12.74
C ALA A 576 4.35 -1.16 -13.85
N MET A 577 4.10 -1.82 -14.99
CA MET A 577 4.90 -1.61 -16.20
C MET A 577 4.50 -0.26 -16.82
N PRO A 578 5.39 0.75 -16.87
CA PRO A 578 5.02 2.06 -17.35
C PRO A 578 4.75 2.07 -18.86
N GLN A 579 3.87 2.96 -19.33
CA GLN A 579 3.59 3.17 -20.74
C GLN A 579 4.20 4.49 -21.20
N PHE A 580 5.10 4.43 -22.18
CA PHE A 580 5.87 5.58 -22.68
C PHE A 580 5.30 6.18 -23.98
N GLY A 581 4.34 5.48 -24.62
CA GLY A 581 3.78 5.84 -25.93
C GLY A 581 4.43 5.05 -27.09
N GLU A 582 3.63 4.71 -28.10
CA GLU A 582 4.06 3.84 -29.21
C GLU A 582 5.18 4.46 -30.06
N GLU A 583 5.09 5.74 -30.36
CA GLU A 583 6.14 6.50 -31.08
C GLU A 583 7.50 6.43 -30.37
N GLN A 584 7.51 6.20 -29.05
CA GLN A 584 8.69 6.27 -28.21
C GLN A 584 9.40 4.93 -28.03
N VAL A 585 8.64 3.81 -28.01
CA VAL A 585 9.19 2.48 -27.65
C VAL A 585 8.70 1.35 -28.55
N GLY A 586 7.80 1.59 -29.52
CA GLY A 586 7.23 0.53 -30.37
C GLY A 586 8.26 -0.20 -31.22
N HIS A 587 9.29 0.51 -31.69
CA HIS A 587 10.40 -0.07 -32.47
C HIS A 587 11.20 -1.13 -31.70
N LEU A 588 11.15 -1.11 -30.36
CA LEU A 588 11.84 -2.11 -29.54
C LEU A 588 11.33 -3.53 -29.79
N VAL A 589 10.07 -3.71 -30.16
CA VAL A 589 9.50 -5.05 -30.42
C VAL A 589 10.27 -5.74 -31.55
N ALA A 590 10.47 -5.03 -32.67
CA ALA A 590 11.20 -5.55 -33.82
C ALA A 590 12.69 -5.71 -33.51
N LEU A 591 13.31 -4.71 -32.86
CA LEU A 591 14.74 -4.77 -32.51
C LEU A 591 15.05 -5.91 -31.55
N PHE A 592 14.26 -6.12 -30.50
CA PHE A 592 14.42 -7.26 -29.60
C PHE A 592 14.32 -8.58 -30.37
N GLY A 593 13.34 -8.73 -31.27
CA GLY A 593 13.20 -9.94 -32.09
C GLY A 593 14.40 -10.23 -33.00
N LYS A 594 15.10 -9.18 -33.46
CA LYS A 594 16.29 -9.29 -34.31
C LYS A 594 17.57 -9.57 -33.52
N VAL A 595 17.74 -8.91 -32.37
CA VAL A 595 18.98 -8.95 -31.57
C VAL A 595 19.00 -10.11 -30.58
N ASP A 596 17.86 -10.42 -29.96
CA ASP A 596 17.80 -11.47 -28.96
C ASP A 596 17.67 -12.83 -29.66
N THR A 597 18.81 -13.52 -29.79
CA THR A 597 18.88 -14.89 -30.34
C THR A 597 19.31 -15.89 -29.27
N LEU A 598 18.84 -17.13 -29.41
CA LEU A 598 19.28 -18.30 -28.67
C LEU A 598 19.57 -19.43 -29.66
N GLU A 599 20.19 -20.51 -29.18
CA GLU A 599 20.43 -21.70 -29.96
C GLU A 599 19.11 -22.32 -30.47
N LYS A 600 19.13 -22.88 -31.68
CA LYS A 600 17.96 -23.56 -32.24
C LYS A 600 17.75 -24.90 -31.55
N VAL A 601 16.49 -25.24 -31.30
CA VAL A 601 16.11 -26.53 -30.73
C VAL A 601 15.57 -27.44 -31.84
N THR A 602 16.04 -28.68 -31.88
CA THR A 602 15.36 -29.75 -32.64
C THR A 602 14.10 -30.15 -31.90
N ILE A 603 12.94 -29.79 -32.44
CA ILE A 603 11.64 -30.10 -31.87
C ILE A 603 11.12 -31.40 -32.50
N PRO A 604 10.82 -32.44 -31.71
CA PRO A 604 10.33 -33.70 -32.26
C PRO A 604 8.94 -33.53 -32.87
N LYS A 605 8.65 -34.28 -33.93
CA LYS A 605 7.33 -34.30 -34.54
C LYS A 605 6.41 -35.20 -33.73
N ILE A 606 5.26 -34.67 -33.29
CA ILE A 606 4.21 -35.48 -32.68
C ILE A 606 3.55 -36.34 -33.76
N THR A 607 3.66 -37.66 -33.63
CA THR A 607 3.01 -38.63 -34.52
C THR A 607 1.61 -39.01 -34.05
N ASN A 608 1.38 -38.99 -32.73
CA ASN A 608 0.08 -39.27 -32.09
C ASN A 608 -0.33 -38.11 -31.17
N LEU A 609 -1.15 -37.19 -31.70
CA LEU A 609 -1.55 -35.99 -30.97
C LEU A 609 -2.43 -36.26 -29.73
N PRO A 610 -3.46 -37.14 -29.80
CA PRO A 610 -4.24 -37.50 -28.61
C PRO A 610 -3.39 -38.05 -27.47
N GLU A 611 -2.45 -38.95 -27.76
CA GLU A 611 -1.52 -39.52 -26.77
C GLU A 611 -0.61 -38.45 -26.17
N ALA A 612 -0.01 -37.59 -27.01
CA ALA A 612 0.83 -36.50 -26.53
C ALA A 612 0.05 -35.52 -25.64
N LYS A 613 -1.19 -35.16 -26.01
CA LYS A 613 -2.03 -34.30 -25.18
C LYS A 613 -2.44 -34.97 -23.86
N ALA A 614 -2.69 -36.29 -23.86
CA ALA A 614 -2.96 -37.04 -22.64
C ALA A 614 -1.74 -37.09 -21.71
N ALA A 615 -0.54 -37.32 -22.26
CA ALA A 615 0.70 -37.26 -21.50
C ALA A 615 0.96 -35.85 -20.94
N GLY A 616 0.71 -34.79 -21.72
CA GLY A 616 0.78 -33.41 -21.25
C GLY A 616 -0.21 -33.10 -20.12
N HIS A 617 -1.46 -33.58 -20.24
CA HIS A 617 -2.50 -33.47 -19.21
C HIS A 617 -2.08 -34.13 -17.88
N GLU A 618 -1.50 -35.32 -17.95
CA GLU A 618 -0.99 -36.05 -16.79
C GLU A 618 0.23 -35.36 -16.16
N MET A 619 1.21 -34.94 -16.98
CA MET A 619 2.43 -34.29 -16.50
C MET A 619 2.15 -32.96 -15.77
N ILE A 620 1.17 -32.17 -16.19
CA ILE A 620 0.85 -30.92 -15.50
C ILE A 620 0.17 -31.15 -14.14
N GLY A 621 -0.56 -32.25 -13.99
CA GLY A 621 -1.31 -32.60 -12.78
C GLY A 621 -0.45 -33.09 -11.61
N PHE A 622 -1.12 -33.36 -10.48
CA PHE A 622 -0.49 -33.74 -9.22
C PHE A 622 0.25 -35.09 -9.27
N SER A 623 -0.20 -36.01 -10.12
CA SER A 623 0.45 -37.32 -10.32
C SER A 623 1.68 -37.25 -11.24
N GLY A 624 1.84 -36.16 -11.99
CA GLY A 624 2.92 -35.94 -12.96
C GLY A 624 4.09 -35.15 -12.39
N LEU A 625 4.37 -33.99 -12.98
CA LEU A 625 5.40 -33.04 -12.55
C LEU A 625 4.87 -32.01 -11.54
N SER A 626 3.56 -32.03 -11.25
CA SER A 626 2.90 -31.16 -10.27
C SER A 626 3.05 -29.67 -10.56
N CYS A 627 3.07 -29.28 -11.84
CA CYS A 627 3.23 -27.87 -12.24
C CYS A 627 2.17 -26.95 -11.61
N ILE A 628 0.94 -27.45 -11.45
CA ILE A 628 -0.20 -26.71 -10.86
C ILE A 628 -0.04 -26.36 -9.37
N VAL A 629 0.88 -27.00 -8.64
CA VAL A 629 1.16 -26.67 -7.24
C VAL A 629 1.80 -25.27 -7.14
N CYS A 630 2.55 -24.89 -8.17
CA CYS A 630 3.33 -23.66 -8.22
C CYS A 630 2.73 -22.62 -9.16
N HIS A 631 2.02 -23.06 -10.20
CA HIS A 631 1.45 -22.22 -11.25
C HIS A 631 -0.08 -22.17 -11.19
N GLU A 632 -0.65 -21.01 -11.50
CA GLU A 632 -2.08 -20.91 -11.79
C GLU A 632 -2.45 -21.69 -13.05
N PHE A 633 -3.70 -22.10 -13.14
CA PHE A 633 -4.26 -22.73 -14.32
C PHE A 633 -5.67 -22.23 -14.56
N ASN A 634 -5.84 -21.38 -15.58
CA ASN A 634 -7.10 -20.74 -15.93
C ASN A 634 -7.75 -20.00 -14.74
N GLY A 635 -6.93 -19.20 -14.04
CA GLY A 635 -7.30 -18.48 -12.82
C GLY A 635 -7.53 -19.35 -11.57
N GLN A 636 -7.34 -20.67 -11.65
CA GLN A 636 -7.46 -21.59 -10.52
C GLN A 636 -6.09 -21.93 -9.92
N LYS A 637 -6.07 -22.27 -8.63
CA LYS A 637 -4.86 -22.57 -7.85
C LYS A 637 -5.06 -23.89 -7.12
N SER A 638 -4.05 -24.76 -7.09
CA SER A 638 -4.08 -25.97 -6.26
C SER A 638 -3.07 -25.94 -5.08
N GLY A 639 -2.09 -25.03 -5.10
CA GLY A 639 -1.12 -24.80 -4.02
C GLY A 639 -1.17 -23.38 -3.42
N GLU A 640 -0.33 -23.12 -2.42
CA GLU A 640 -0.19 -21.79 -1.80
C GLU A 640 0.55 -20.79 -2.69
N MET A 641 1.43 -21.29 -3.56
CA MET A 641 2.20 -20.47 -4.49
C MET A 641 1.43 -20.28 -5.79
N SER A 642 1.52 -19.07 -6.33
CA SER A 642 0.77 -18.65 -7.50
C SER A 642 1.65 -17.92 -8.51
N ALA A 643 2.44 -18.69 -9.26
CA ALA A 643 3.22 -18.20 -10.38
C ALA A 643 2.34 -17.94 -11.62
N LEU A 644 2.97 -17.81 -12.79
CA LEU A 644 2.30 -17.49 -14.06
C LEU A 644 1.23 -18.53 -14.42
N ASP A 645 0.07 -18.08 -14.89
CA ASP A 645 -1.00 -18.96 -15.38
C ASP A 645 -0.58 -19.71 -16.66
N LEU A 646 -0.59 -21.04 -16.60
CA LEU A 646 -0.06 -21.90 -17.66
C LEU A 646 -0.87 -21.85 -18.96
N VAL A 647 -2.15 -21.47 -18.92
CA VAL A 647 -2.98 -21.46 -20.14
C VAL A 647 -2.56 -20.40 -21.17
N TYR A 648 -1.75 -19.42 -20.76
CA TYR A 648 -1.21 -18.39 -21.66
C TYR A 648 0.20 -18.68 -22.16
N VAL A 649 0.78 -19.84 -21.84
CA VAL A 649 2.17 -20.18 -22.20
C VAL A 649 2.42 -20.07 -23.69
N THR A 650 1.54 -20.63 -24.52
CA THR A 650 1.72 -20.72 -25.98
C THR A 650 1.42 -19.41 -26.70
N GLU A 651 0.52 -18.58 -26.16
CA GLU A 651 0.29 -17.20 -26.62
C GLU A 651 1.47 -16.28 -26.28
N ARG A 652 2.14 -16.55 -25.16
CA ARG A 652 3.18 -15.67 -24.61
C ARG A 652 4.59 -15.99 -25.08
N LEU A 653 4.95 -17.27 -25.10
CA LEU A 653 6.32 -17.73 -25.28
C LEU A 653 6.56 -18.21 -26.71
N LYS A 654 7.79 -18.06 -27.20
CA LYS A 654 8.27 -18.78 -28.38
C LYS A 654 8.53 -20.25 -28.02
N LYS A 655 8.19 -21.17 -28.92
CA LYS A 655 8.31 -22.63 -28.68
C LYS A 655 9.76 -23.04 -28.39
N ASP A 656 10.73 -22.52 -29.13
CA ASP A 656 12.16 -22.80 -28.91
C ASP A 656 12.59 -22.42 -27.49
N TRP A 657 12.19 -21.24 -27.01
CA TRP A 657 12.50 -20.79 -25.66
C TRP A 657 11.85 -21.69 -24.60
N PHE A 658 10.60 -22.11 -24.80
CA PHE A 658 9.92 -23.02 -23.88
C PHE A 658 10.69 -24.35 -23.74
N HIS A 659 11.16 -24.90 -24.87
CA HIS A 659 11.99 -26.10 -24.87
C HIS A 659 13.32 -25.92 -24.15
N LEU A 660 14.03 -24.81 -24.40
CA LEU A 660 15.29 -24.51 -23.71
C LEU A 660 15.09 -24.30 -22.21
N TYR A 661 14.04 -23.55 -21.84
CA TYR A 661 13.78 -23.19 -20.45
C TYR A 661 13.43 -24.41 -19.61
N LEU A 662 12.55 -25.30 -20.09
CA LEU A 662 12.14 -26.49 -19.33
C LEU A 662 13.29 -27.48 -19.11
N ARG A 663 14.25 -27.58 -20.04
CA ARG A 663 15.43 -28.43 -19.88
C ARG A 663 16.36 -27.94 -18.77
N GLN A 664 16.56 -26.62 -18.67
CA GLN A 664 17.51 -26.05 -17.71
C GLN A 664 17.08 -24.66 -17.22
N PRO A 665 16.10 -24.57 -16.31
CA PRO A 665 15.55 -23.28 -15.86
C PRO A 665 16.60 -22.37 -15.21
N ALA A 666 17.49 -22.96 -14.41
CA ALA A 666 18.55 -22.27 -13.67
C ALA A 666 19.53 -21.52 -14.60
N ARG A 667 19.65 -21.94 -15.86
CA ARG A 667 20.47 -21.26 -16.87
C ARG A 667 20.01 -19.83 -17.14
N PHE A 668 18.70 -19.59 -17.09
CA PHE A 668 18.12 -18.28 -17.38
C PHE A 668 17.88 -17.45 -16.11
N HIS A 669 17.68 -18.12 -14.98
CA HIS A 669 17.41 -17.50 -13.69
C HIS A 669 18.07 -18.37 -12.60
N ALA A 670 19.25 -17.98 -12.12
CA ALA A 670 20.04 -18.78 -11.17
C ALA A 670 19.25 -19.16 -9.89
N ASN A 671 18.42 -18.25 -9.40
CA ASN A 671 17.62 -18.44 -8.18
C ASN A 671 16.15 -18.79 -8.49
N VAL A 672 15.89 -19.47 -9.62
CA VAL A 672 14.54 -19.91 -9.96
C VAL A 672 14.07 -21.02 -9.03
N ILE A 673 12.82 -20.91 -8.57
CA ILE A 673 12.20 -21.90 -7.67
C ILE A 673 11.72 -23.13 -8.45
N MET A 674 11.45 -22.98 -9.75
CA MET A 674 11.04 -24.07 -10.61
C MET A 674 12.12 -25.16 -10.64
N PRO A 675 11.80 -26.40 -10.23
CA PRO A 675 12.76 -27.51 -10.24
C PRO A 675 13.21 -27.87 -11.66
N SER A 676 14.36 -28.55 -11.75
CA SER A 676 14.70 -29.27 -12.98
C SER A 676 13.99 -30.62 -12.99
N TYR A 677 13.10 -30.83 -13.95
CA TYR A 677 12.38 -32.11 -14.14
C TYR A 677 13.10 -33.06 -15.10
N TRP A 678 14.17 -32.60 -15.74
CA TRP A 678 15.04 -33.41 -16.61
C TRP A 678 16.52 -33.26 -16.23
N PRO A 679 16.91 -33.58 -14.98
CA PRO A 679 18.32 -33.53 -14.56
C PRO A 679 19.17 -34.44 -15.47
N ASP A 680 20.33 -33.94 -15.88
CA ASP A 680 21.25 -34.61 -16.82
C ASP A 680 20.60 -35.05 -18.14
N GLY A 681 19.52 -34.37 -18.55
CA GLY A 681 18.77 -34.70 -19.75
C GLY A 681 17.94 -35.98 -19.63
N LYS A 682 17.63 -36.45 -18.42
CA LYS A 682 16.82 -37.66 -18.18
C LYS A 682 15.51 -37.30 -17.48
N SER A 683 14.40 -37.84 -17.95
CA SER A 683 13.09 -37.59 -17.35
C SER A 683 12.96 -38.21 -15.96
N VAL A 684 12.38 -37.46 -15.02
CA VAL A 684 11.91 -38.01 -13.72
C VAL A 684 10.62 -38.85 -13.86
N ARG A 685 10.02 -38.89 -15.07
CA ARG A 685 8.84 -39.69 -15.42
C ARG A 685 9.15 -40.59 -16.62
N PRO A 686 9.96 -41.65 -16.47
CA PRO A 686 10.39 -42.50 -17.59
C PRO A 686 9.24 -43.30 -18.24
N ASN A 687 8.13 -43.51 -17.53
CA ASN A 687 6.99 -44.29 -18.03
C ASN A 687 6.11 -43.52 -19.02
N LEU A 688 6.27 -42.19 -19.14
CA LEU A 688 5.50 -41.37 -20.06
C LEU A 688 6.31 -41.13 -21.34
N LEU A 689 5.73 -41.49 -22.49
CA LEU A 689 6.34 -41.28 -23.82
C LEU A 689 7.76 -41.86 -23.93
N GLY A 690 7.98 -43.04 -23.33
CA GLY A 690 9.29 -43.71 -23.31
C GLY A 690 10.39 -42.97 -22.56
N GLY A 691 10.03 -41.96 -21.75
CA GLY A 691 10.98 -41.15 -20.99
C GLY A 691 11.75 -40.13 -21.83
N ASP A 692 11.39 -39.94 -23.11
CA ASP A 692 12.04 -38.98 -24.01
C ASP A 692 11.77 -37.54 -23.56
N PRO A 693 12.80 -36.78 -23.10
CA PRO A 693 12.62 -35.41 -22.63
C PRO A 693 12.06 -34.46 -23.69
N ALA A 694 12.52 -34.57 -24.94
CA ALA A 694 12.12 -33.67 -26.01
C ALA A 694 10.65 -33.91 -26.38
N LEU A 695 10.23 -35.17 -26.44
CA LEU A 695 8.85 -35.53 -26.72
C LEU A 695 7.92 -35.16 -25.56
N GLN A 696 8.35 -35.32 -24.31
CA GLN A 696 7.59 -34.89 -23.13
C GLN A 696 7.38 -33.36 -23.08
N ILE A 697 8.44 -32.59 -23.35
CA ILE A 697 8.33 -31.14 -23.42
C ILE A 697 7.41 -30.70 -24.57
N GLU A 698 7.50 -31.33 -25.73
CA GLU A 698 6.60 -31.04 -26.85
C GLU A 698 5.15 -31.46 -26.56
N ALA A 699 4.92 -32.54 -25.81
CA ALA A 699 3.61 -32.94 -25.32
C ALA A 699 3.01 -31.90 -24.35
N LEU A 700 3.81 -31.32 -23.45
CA LEU A 700 3.36 -30.19 -22.61
C LEU A 700 2.93 -28.99 -23.46
N TRP A 701 3.72 -28.63 -24.48
CA TRP A 701 3.36 -27.55 -25.40
C TRP A 701 2.05 -27.84 -26.14
N ALA A 702 1.90 -29.05 -26.69
CA ALA A 702 0.72 -29.45 -27.45
C ALA A 702 -0.55 -29.50 -26.60
N TYR A 703 -0.43 -29.86 -25.32
CA TYR A 703 -1.54 -29.76 -24.38
C TYR A 703 -1.91 -28.29 -24.10
N LEU A 704 -0.93 -27.44 -23.79
CA LEU A 704 -1.15 -26.02 -23.48
C LEU A 704 -1.55 -25.15 -24.70
N SER A 705 -1.45 -25.67 -25.93
CA SER A 705 -1.84 -24.93 -27.14
C SER A 705 -3.36 -24.75 -27.29
N ASP A 706 -4.16 -25.52 -26.54
CA ASP A 706 -5.61 -25.31 -26.46
C ASP A 706 -5.97 -24.05 -25.63
N GLY A 707 -4.99 -23.44 -24.98
CA GLY A 707 -5.12 -22.18 -24.23
C GLY A 707 -6.17 -22.29 -23.13
N VAL A 708 -7.03 -21.27 -22.98
CA VAL A 708 -8.11 -21.26 -21.97
C VAL A 708 -9.13 -22.40 -22.10
N ARG A 709 -9.14 -23.11 -23.24
CA ARG A 709 -10.05 -24.25 -23.52
C ARG A 709 -9.44 -25.61 -23.19
N VAL A 710 -8.16 -25.64 -22.78
CA VAL A 710 -7.49 -26.89 -22.42
C VAL A 710 -8.24 -27.61 -21.30
N LYS A 711 -8.31 -28.96 -21.39
CA LYS A 711 -8.88 -29.81 -20.34
C LYS A 711 -8.16 -29.52 -19.02
N LYS A 712 -8.87 -29.42 -17.90
CA LYS A 712 -8.22 -29.15 -16.60
C LYS A 712 -7.38 -30.35 -16.14
N PRO A 713 -6.14 -30.15 -15.65
CA PRO A 713 -5.28 -31.21 -15.14
C PRO A 713 -5.85 -31.82 -13.85
N VAL A 714 -5.54 -33.09 -13.62
CA VAL A 714 -5.97 -33.82 -12.42
C VAL A 714 -5.32 -33.17 -11.19
N GLY A 715 -6.14 -32.88 -10.17
CA GLY A 715 -5.72 -32.20 -8.94
C GLY A 715 -5.81 -30.67 -8.97
N LEU A 716 -6.28 -30.04 -10.05
CA LEU A 716 -6.53 -28.59 -10.10
C LEU A 716 -7.76 -28.18 -9.27
N SER A 717 -8.75 -29.06 -9.20
CA SER A 717 -9.71 -29.06 -8.11
C SER A 717 -9.18 -30.08 -7.11
N ARG A 718 -8.94 -29.66 -5.87
CA ARG A 718 -9.05 -30.60 -4.76
C ARG A 718 -10.44 -31.23 -4.86
N GLU A 719 -10.57 -32.50 -4.46
CA GLU A 719 -11.88 -33.13 -4.22
C GLU A 719 -12.82 -32.13 -3.55
N SER A 720 -14.11 -32.16 -3.87
CA SER A 720 -15.11 -31.21 -3.36
C SER A 720 -14.80 -30.86 -1.91
N ASN A 721 -14.59 -29.58 -1.63
CA ASN A 721 -14.34 -29.13 -0.25
C ASN A 721 -15.54 -29.46 0.66
N GLU A 722 -16.67 -29.92 0.10
CA GLU A 722 -17.87 -30.32 0.82
C GLU A 722 -17.68 -31.61 1.62
N LEU A 723 -17.76 -31.49 2.94
CA LEU A 723 -17.90 -32.58 3.88
C LEU A 723 -19.39 -32.81 4.16
N ARG A 724 -19.89 -34.01 3.86
CA ARG A 724 -21.29 -34.43 4.06
C ARG A 724 -21.39 -35.38 5.24
N VAL A 725 -22.52 -35.32 5.95
CA VAL A 725 -22.86 -36.24 7.04
C VAL A 725 -23.78 -37.33 6.50
N GLY A 726 -23.41 -38.58 6.70
CA GLY A 726 -24.23 -39.75 6.39
C GLY A 726 -24.91 -40.29 7.65
N ASP A 727 -24.73 -41.58 7.92
CA ASP A 727 -25.37 -42.28 9.05
C ASP A 727 -24.64 -42.10 10.39
N VAL A 728 -23.44 -41.52 10.37
CA VAL A 728 -22.62 -41.26 11.57
C VAL A 728 -22.14 -39.81 11.58
N THR A 729 -21.81 -39.32 12.78
CA THR A 729 -21.33 -37.95 12.97
C THR A 729 -20.02 -37.72 12.23
N GLU A 730 -19.91 -36.58 11.53
CA GLU A 730 -18.66 -36.13 10.92
C GLU A 730 -18.08 -34.91 11.62
N LEU A 731 -16.75 -34.82 11.64
CA LEU A 731 -16.02 -33.74 12.31
C LEU A 731 -15.03 -33.08 11.36
N CYS A 732 -14.93 -31.76 11.45
CA CYS A 732 -13.85 -30.98 10.85
C CYS A 732 -13.24 -30.03 11.88
N ARG A 733 -11.96 -29.67 11.68
CA ARG A 733 -11.25 -28.75 12.58
C ARG A 733 -10.53 -27.69 11.78
N GLY A 734 -10.52 -26.47 12.30
CA GLY A 734 -9.76 -25.39 11.71
C GLY A 734 -10.33 -24.02 12.05
N ARG A 735 -9.74 -23.02 11.41
CA ARG A 735 -10.25 -21.65 11.45
C ARG A 735 -11.62 -21.58 10.78
N SER A 736 -12.56 -20.86 11.36
CA SER A 736 -13.84 -20.57 10.72
C SER A 736 -14.35 -19.19 11.14
N SER A 737 -15.60 -18.88 10.83
CA SER A 737 -16.30 -17.71 11.35
C SER A 737 -16.35 -17.66 12.89
N ILE A 738 -16.11 -18.78 13.57
CA ILE A 738 -16.26 -18.88 15.02
C ILE A 738 -14.96 -18.71 15.82
N GLY A 739 -13.78 -18.81 15.19
CA GLY A 739 -12.47 -18.73 15.86
C GLY A 739 -11.35 -19.46 15.11
N TYR A 740 -10.12 -19.46 15.66
CA TYR A 740 -8.96 -20.17 15.08
C TYR A 740 -8.90 -21.66 15.46
N ARG A 741 -9.54 -22.06 16.57
CA ARG A 741 -9.56 -23.43 17.09
C ARG A 741 -10.96 -24.03 17.07
N GLY A 742 -11.69 -23.79 15.98
CA GLY A 742 -13.04 -24.29 15.79
C GLY A 742 -13.08 -25.79 15.50
N ILE A 743 -14.11 -26.44 16.03
CA ILE A 743 -14.47 -27.84 15.76
C ILE A 743 -15.90 -27.82 15.22
N GLY A 744 -16.07 -28.15 13.93
CA GLY A 744 -17.37 -28.37 13.33
C GLY A 744 -17.80 -29.82 13.53
N VAL A 745 -19.04 -30.05 13.93
CA VAL A 745 -19.61 -31.38 14.18
C VAL A 745 -20.96 -31.47 13.48
N GLY A 746 -21.10 -32.40 12.55
CA GLY A 746 -22.31 -32.61 11.77
C GLY A 746 -22.98 -33.93 12.15
N TYR A 747 -24.26 -33.89 12.47
CA TYR A 747 -25.03 -35.02 13.00
C TYR A 747 -25.98 -35.60 11.94
N PRO A 748 -26.29 -36.92 12.02
CA PRO A 748 -27.13 -37.62 11.03
C PRO A 748 -28.51 -36.99 10.81
N GLU A 749 -29.09 -36.35 11.84
CA GLU A 749 -30.36 -35.63 11.75
C GLU A 749 -30.31 -34.30 10.97
N ARG A 750 -29.25 -34.07 10.18
CA ARG A 750 -29.00 -32.86 9.39
C ARG A 750 -29.03 -31.58 10.24
N ILE A 751 -28.55 -31.69 11.47
CA ILE A 751 -28.23 -30.56 12.33
C ILE A 751 -26.74 -30.58 12.64
N SER A 752 -26.16 -29.42 12.89
CA SER A 752 -24.73 -29.29 13.06
C SER A 752 -24.40 -28.19 14.04
N LEU A 753 -23.24 -28.30 14.68
CA LEU A 753 -22.72 -27.33 15.63
C LEU A 753 -21.27 -26.97 15.34
N ALA A 754 -20.86 -25.79 15.81
CA ALA A 754 -19.47 -25.39 15.86
C ALA A 754 -19.09 -25.04 17.31
N PHE A 755 -18.09 -25.75 17.82
CA PHE A 755 -17.55 -25.59 19.17
C PHE A 755 -16.17 -24.93 19.08
N ASP A 756 -15.93 -23.90 19.89
CA ASP A 756 -14.62 -23.28 20.01
C ASP A 756 -13.83 -23.95 21.13
N SER A 757 -12.76 -24.66 20.76
CA SER A 757 -11.87 -25.30 21.73
C SER A 757 -10.90 -24.33 22.41
N GLU A 758 -10.79 -23.08 21.92
CA GLU A 758 -10.02 -22.03 22.58
C GLU A 758 -10.78 -21.39 23.75
N GLU A 759 -12.07 -21.06 23.56
CA GLU A 759 -12.93 -20.46 24.60
C GLU A 759 -13.87 -21.47 25.29
N MET A 760 -13.83 -22.75 24.89
CA MET A 760 -14.67 -23.86 25.40
C MET A 760 -16.17 -23.59 25.26
N ALA A 761 -16.58 -22.92 24.18
CA ALA A 761 -17.93 -22.42 24.00
C ALA A 761 -18.61 -22.95 22.73
N LEU A 762 -19.93 -23.13 22.79
CA LEU A 762 -20.77 -23.30 21.61
C LEU A 762 -20.87 -21.96 20.88
N ARG A 763 -20.57 -21.95 19.57
CA ARG A 763 -20.51 -20.70 18.79
C ARG A 763 -21.53 -20.63 17.67
N GLN A 764 -21.96 -21.78 17.16
CA GLN A 764 -22.91 -21.82 16.05
C GLN A 764 -23.70 -23.12 16.02
N LEU A 765 -24.96 -23.03 15.59
CA LEU A 765 -25.83 -24.15 15.21
C LEU A 765 -26.39 -23.90 13.81
N TRP A 766 -26.64 -24.94 13.02
CA TRP A 766 -27.29 -24.82 11.71
C TRP A 766 -27.97 -26.12 11.26
N LYS A 767 -28.85 -26.03 10.26
CA LYS A 767 -29.57 -27.16 9.66
C LYS A 767 -29.14 -27.40 8.21
N GLY A 768 -29.27 -28.63 7.74
CA GLY A 768 -28.99 -29.00 6.35
C GLY A 768 -27.55 -29.40 6.11
N GLU A 769 -26.93 -28.84 5.06
CA GLU A 769 -25.57 -29.22 4.64
C GLU A 769 -24.52 -28.89 5.72
N PHE A 770 -23.54 -29.77 5.88
CA PHE A 770 -22.60 -29.69 7.00
C PHE A 770 -21.55 -28.59 6.81
N ALA A 771 -20.47 -28.83 6.04
CA ALA A 771 -19.42 -27.82 5.91
C ALA A 771 -18.62 -27.96 4.61
N ASN A 772 -18.00 -26.86 4.18
CA ASN A 772 -16.85 -26.89 3.30
C ASN A 772 -15.56 -26.85 4.13
N VAL A 773 -14.52 -27.57 3.73
CA VAL A 773 -13.23 -27.67 4.41
C VAL A 773 -12.11 -27.25 3.45
N ASP A 774 -11.29 -26.29 3.87
CA ASP A 774 -10.08 -25.85 3.19
C ASP A 774 -8.85 -26.21 4.08
N ILE A 775 -7.62 -25.95 3.63
CA ILE A 775 -6.43 -26.19 4.48
C ILE A 775 -6.57 -25.39 5.79
N GLY A 776 -6.68 -26.11 6.90
CA GLY A 776 -6.74 -25.54 8.24
C GLY A 776 -7.96 -24.67 8.51
N SER A 777 -9.03 -24.75 7.70
CA SER A 777 -10.26 -23.99 7.92
C SER A 777 -11.52 -24.74 7.47
N PHE A 778 -12.67 -24.37 8.03
CA PHE A 778 -13.97 -24.88 7.60
C PHE A 778 -15.02 -23.77 7.55
N ARG A 779 -16.07 -23.94 6.76
CA ARG A 779 -17.19 -23.02 6.61
C ARG A 779 -18.52 -23.79 6.65
N PRO A 780 -19.44 -23.47 7.57
CA PRO A 780 -20.78 -24.05 7.57
C PRO A 780 -21.49 -23.83 6.24
N ARG A 781 -22.27 -24.82 5.79
CA ARG A 781 -23.03 -24.74 4.53
C ARG A 781 -24.54 -24.68 4.70
N GLY A 782 -25.04 -25.02 5.87
CA GLY A 782 -26.47 -25.15 6.08
C GLY A 782 -27.22 -23.83 6.29
N THR A 783 -28.55 -23.97 6.34
CA THR A 783 -29.53 -22.91 6.58
C THR A 783 -29.81 -22.76 8.07
N ASP A 784 -30.71 -21.81 8.41
CA ASP A 784 -31.23 -21.64 9.77
C ASP A 784 -30.11 -21.51 10.81
N GLN A 785 -29.15 -20.65 10.53
CA GLN A 785 -27.95 -20.51 11.35
C GLN A 785 -28.25 -19.71 12.62
N ILE A 786 -27.96 -20.31 13.77
CA ILE A 786 -27.95 -19.64 15.07
C ILE A 786 -26.51 -19.34 15.43
N SER A 787 -26.16 -18.06 15.57
CA SER A 787 -24.84 -17.63 16.05
C SER A 787 -24.90 -17.27 17.52
N PHE A 788 -23.91 -17.72 18.27
CA PHE A 788 -23.68 -17.33 19.65
C PHE A 788 -22.53 -16.30 19.69
N PRO A 789 -22.57 -15.30 20.59
CA PRO A 789 -21.51 -14.31 20.73
C PRO A 789 -20.24 -14.90 21.37
N PRO A 790 -19.04 -14.36 21.06
CA PRO A 790 -17.77 -14.83 21.63
C PRO A 790 -17.73 -14.71 23.16
N GLY A 791 -16.88 -15.53 23.77
CA GLY A 791 -16.65 -15.57 25.20
C GLY A 791 -16.73 -16.96 25.83
N ILE A 792 -16.13 -17.07 27.01
CA ILE A 792 -16.13 -18.29 27.83
C ILE A 792 -17.56 -18.65 28.29
N PRO A 793 -17.90 -19.95 28.43
CA PRO A 793 -19.26 -20.37 28.77
C PRO A 793 -19.67 -20.05 30.21
N PHE A 794 -18.73 -20.12 31.16
CA PHE A 794 -18.94 -19.91 32.59
C PHE A 794 -18.12 -18.73 33.11
N HIS A 795 -18.74 -17.87 33.92
CA HIS A 795 -18.04 -16.74 34.54
C HIS A 795 -18.64 -16.33 35.89
N ARG A 796 -17.78 -15.82 36.78
CA ARG A 796 -18.15 -15.27 38.09
C ARG A 796 -18.28 -13.76 37.98
N LEU A 797 -19.48 -13.29 37.62
CA LEU A 797 -19.79 -11.85 37.50
C LEU A 797 -19.78 -11.17 38.88
N LYS A 798 -19.19 -9.97 38.95
CA LYS A 798 -19.27 -9.09 40.13
C LYS A 798 -20.61 -8.37 40.20
N SER A 799 -21.18 -8.03 39.05
CA SER A 799 -22.53 -7.48 38.91
C SER A 799 -23.11 -7.82 37.53
N LEU A 800 -24.42 -7.65 37.33
CA LEU A 800 -25.06 -7.96 36.05
C LEU A 800 -24.67 -6.96 34.95
N GLU A 801 -24.15 -5.79 35.29
CA GLU A 801 -23.70 -4.75 34.35
C GLU A 801 -22.28 -5.01 33.78
N GLU A 802 -21.56 -5.99 34.30
CA GLU A 802 -20.21 -6.33 33.85
C GLU A 802 -20.22 -6.96 32.44
N ASN A 803 -19.23 -6.58 31.62
CA ASN A 803 -19.04 -7.15 30.29
C ASN A 803 -18.71 -8.64 30.39
N TRP A 804 -19.36 -9.47 29.56
CA TRP A 804 -19.03 -10.88 29.51
C TRP A 804 -17.60 -11.07 28.95
N PRO A 805 -16.70 -11.83 29.61
CA PRO A 805 -15.32 -11.98 29.13
C PRO A 805 -15.24 -12.74 27.82
N TYR A 806 -14.38 -12.26 26.93
CA TYR A 806 -14.04 -12.88 25.66
C TYR A 806 -12.59 -12.58 25.29
N LYS A 807 -12.03 -13.35 24.36
CA LYS A 807 -10.65 -13.20 23.94
C LYS A 807 -10.44 -11.90 23.16
N GLY A 808 -9.82 -10.92 23.82
CA GLY A 808 -9.25 -9.74 23.17
C GLY A 808 -7.97 -10.10 22.41
N LYS A 809 -7.56 -9.25 21.46
CA LYS A 809 -6.36 -9.50 20.64
C LYS A 809 -5.04 -9.44 21.43
N THR A 810 -5.04 -8.78 22.59
CA THR A 810 -3.88 -8.63 23.48
C THR A 810 -3.96 -9.51 24.74
N SER A 811 -5.02 -10.32 24.86
CA SER A 811 -5.27 -11.19 26.01
C SER A 811 -4.63 -12.56 25.79
N TYR A 812 -3.30 -12.63 25.82
CA TYR A 812 -2.56 -13.86 25.49
C TYR A 812 -2.77 -15.01 26.48
N GLU A 813 -3.05 -14.70 27.74
CA GLU A 813 -3.32 -15.68 28.80
C GLU A 813 -4.79 -16.11 28.84
N PHE A 814 -5.65 -15.56 27.98
CA PHE A 814 -7.07 -15.90 27.94
C PHE A 814 -7.33 -17.19 27.12
N PRO A 815 -8.17 -18.12 27.61
CA PRO A 815 -8.94 -18.07 28.87
C PRO A 815 -8.28 -18.77 30.07
N GLN A 816 -6.99 -19.10 30.01
CA GLN A 816 -6.27 -19.81 31.09
C GLN A 816 -6.22 -18.99 32.39
N ASP A 817 -6.09 -17.67 32.28
CA ASP A 817 -6.21 -16.71 33.39
C ASP A 817 -7.59 -16.75 34.11
N HIS A 818 -8.61 -17.28 33.45
CA HIS A 818 -9.94 -17.55 34.01
C HIS A 818 -10.12 -19.01 34.46
N GLY A 819 -9.02 -19.78 34.52
CA GLY A 819 -9.00 -21.18 34.97
C GLY A 819 -9.39 -22.20 33.89
N TYR A 820 -9.47 -21.80 32.62
CA TYR A 820 -9.88 -22.72 31.57
C TYR A 820 -8.75 -23.56 30.99
N GLN A 821 -9.01 -24.85 30.78
CA GLN A 821 -8.10 -25.74 30.07
C GLN A 821 -8.84 -26.79 29.26
N PHE A 822 -8.64 -26.80 27.93
CA PHE A 822 -9.22 -27.82 27.07
C PHE A 822 -8.45 -29.13 27.23
N ARG A 823 -9.17 -30.24 27.42
CA ARG A 823 -8.62 -31.58 27.65
C ARG A 823 -8.90 -32.54 26.49
N GLY A 824 -9.46 -32.05 25.39
CA GLY A 824 -9.78 -32.84 24.19
C GLY A 824 -11.24 -33.30 24.18
N TYR A 825 -11.50 -34.40 23.50
CA TYR A 825 -12.80 -35.06 23.47
C TYR A 825 -12.62 -36.55 23.20
N HIS A 826 -13.62 -37.35 23.59
CA HIS A 826 -13.77 -38.73 23.14
C HIS A 826 -15.01 -38.84 22.25
N LEU A 827 -15.07 -39.88 21.41
CA LEU A 827 -16.19 -40.14 20.52
C LEU A 827 -16.99 -41.35 21.02
N ASP A 828 -18.31 -41.30 20.91
CA ASP A 828 -19.16 -42.48 21.11
C ASP A 828 -19.25 -43.37 19.85
N ALA A 829 -20.07 -44.43 19.89
CA ALA A 829 -20.23 -45.36 18.77
C ALA A 829 -20.81 -44.70 17.49
N GLN A 830 -21.51 -43.57 17.62
CA GLN A 830 -22.05 -42.78 16.50
C GLN A 830 -21.10 -41.63 16.11
N ARG A 831 -19.87 -41.66 16.64
CA ARG A 831 -18.82 -40.63 16.49
C ARG A 831 -19.22 -39.26 17.06
N ARG A 832 -20.18 -39.18 17.98
CA ARG A 832 -20.55 -37.91 18.64
C ARG A 832 -19.52 -37.54 19.70
N PRO A 833 -19.00 -36.30 19.71
CA PRO A 833 -17.97 -35.89 20.65
C PRO A 833 -18.54 -35.52 22.03
N THR A 834 -17.87 -35.99 23.08
CA THR A 834 -17.97 -35.41 24.43
C THR A 834 -16.74 -34.52 24.65
N PHE A 835 -16.94 -33.21 24.69
CA PHE A 835 -15.85 -32.25 24.93
C PHE A 835 -15.47 -32.23 26.40
N LEU A 836 -14.16 -32.26 26.67
CA LEU A 836 -13.59 -32.31 28.00
C LEU A 836 -12.80 -31.03 28.25
N TYR A 837 -13.10 -30.31 29.32
CA TYR A 837 -12.33 -29.13 29.73
C TYR A 837 -12.46 -28.85 31.23
N HIS A 838 -11.55 -28.04 31.76
CA HIS A 838 -11.62 -27.56 33.15
C HIS A 838 -12.07 -26.11 33.20
N TYR A 839 -12.74 -25.74 34.30
CA TYR A 839 -12.96 -24.37 34.75
C TYR A 839 -12.52 -24.28 36.22
N GLY A 840 -11.27 -23.88 36.45
CA GLY A 840 -10.60 -24.03 37.75
C GLY A 840 -10.51 -25.51 38.13
N ASP A 841 -11.02 -25.84 39.32
CA ASP A 841 -11.05 -27.21 39.85
C ASP A 841 -12.29 -28.02 39.41
N ILE A 842 -13.09 -27.46 38.49
CA ILE A 842 -14.29 -28.12 37.96
C ILE A 842 -13.94 -28.82 36.65
N ALA A 843 -14.01 -30.14 36.64
CA ALA A 843 -13.97 -30.91 35.40
C ALA A 843 -15.34 -30.89 34.72
N VAL A 844 -15.37 -30.51 33.45
CA VAL A 844 -16.59 -30.37 32.64
C VAL A 844 -16.57 -31.35 31.49
N GLN A 845 -17.65 -32.10 31.35
CA GLN A 845 -17.98 -32.88 30.15
C GLN A 845 -19.17 -32.23 29.46
N ASP A 846 -19.03 -31.89 28.18
CA ASP A 846 -20.05 -31.24 27.38
C ASP A 846 -20.42 -32.11 26.17
N TYR A 847 -21.63 -32.65 26.20
CA TYR A 847 -22.11 -33.63 25.24
C TYR A 847 -23.37 -33.13 24.54
N PHE A 848 -23.41 -33.30 23.22
CA PHE A 848 -24.55 -32.93 22.38
C PHE A 848 -25.10 -34.18 21.69
N GLU A 849 -26.41 -34.41 21.84
CA GLU A 849 -27.16 -35.44 21.12
C GLU A 849 -28.20 -34.79 20.21
N ASP A 850 -28.29 -35.27 18.98
CA ASP A 850 -29.37 -34.98 18.06
C ASP A 850 -30.62 -35.81 18.42
N ALA A 851 -31.77 -35.16 18.42
CA ALA A 851 -33.07 -35.77 18.73
C ALA A 851 -34.17 -35.17 17.84
N ARG A 852 -35.30 -35.86 17.73
CA ARG A 852 -36.50 -35.36 17.05
C ARG A 852 -37.62 -35.09 18.03
N ASP A 853 -38.35 -34.00 17.80
CA ASP A 853 -39.59 -33.74 18.53
C ASP A 853 -40.76 -34.59 17.96
N LYS A 854 -41.96 -34.38 18.51
CA LYS A 854 -43.17 -35.11 18.09
C LYS A 854 -43.58 -34.84 16.65
N ASP A 855 -43.13 -33.71 16.07
CA ASP A 855 -43.42 -33.30 14.70
C ASP A 855 -42.28 -33.71 13.74
N GLY A 856 -41.30 -34.47 14.22
CA GLY A 856 -40.15 -34.94 13.45
C GLY A 856 -39.08 -33.87 13.21
N LYS A 857 -39.12 -32.72 13.88
CA LYS A 857 -38.11 -31.67 13.75
C LYS A 857 -36.89 -31.99 14.61
N ALA A 858 -35.71 -31.93 13.99
CA ALA A 858 -34.46 -32.17 14.67
C ALA A 858 -34.05 -31.00 15.58
N PHE A 859 -33.51 -31.32 16.76
CA PHE A 859 -33.00 -30.37 17.74
C PHE A 859 -31.81 -30.97 18.50
N PHE A 860 -31.04 -30.13 19.21
CA PHE A 860 -29.98 -30.62 20.10
C PHE A 860 -30.43 -30.70 21.53
N LYS A 861 -30.17 -31.82 22.20
CA LYS A 861 -30.11 -31.87 23.65
C LYS A 861 -28.65 -31.83 24.10
N ARG A 862 -28.33 -30.89 24.96
CA ARG A 862 -26.98 -30.68 25.51
C ARG A 862 -26.96 -31.13 26.97
N THR A 863 -25.96 -31.94 27.32
CA THR A 863 -25.73 -32.41 28.68
C THR A 863 -24.37 -31.94 29.15
N LEU A 864 -24.36 -31.08 30.17
CA LEU A 864 -23.15 -30.64 30.87
C LEU A 864 -23.04 -31.43 32.18
N ARG A 865 -21.96 -32.20 32.33
CA ARG A 865 -21.63 -32.89 33.59
C ARG A 865 -20.46 -32.20 34.24
N PHE A 866 -20.62 -31.87 35.52
CA PHE A 866 -19.60 -31.24 36.34
C PHE A 866 -19.12 -32.21 37.38
N GLU A 867 -17.81 -32.26 37.61
CA GLU A 867 -17.19 -33.03 38.67
C GLU A 867 -16.18 -32.14 39.40
N THR A 868 -16.35 -31.99 40.71
CA THR A 868 -15.54 -31.07 41.50
C THR A 868 -15.15 -31.67 42.87
N PRO A 869 -13.89 -31.50 43.32
CA PRO A 869 -13.42 -32.08 44.59
C PRO A 869 -13.93 -31.33 45.83
N THR A 870 -14.43 -30.10 45.67
CA THR A 870 -14.89 -29.20 46.73
C THR A 870 -16.18 -28.49 46.31
N GLU A 871 -16.92 -27.94 47.27
CA GLU A 871 -18.04 -27.06 46.97
C GLU A 871 -17.53 -25.78 46.28
N GLN A 872 -18.23 -25.35 45.22
CA GLN A 872 -17.81 -24.23 44.37
C GLN A 872 -18.63 -22.97 44.65
N PRO A 873 -18.00 -21.78 44.67
CA PRO A 873 -18.72 -20.52 44.80
C PRO A 873 -19.62 -20.29 43.57
N PRO A 874 -20.76 -19.58 43.72
CA PRO A 874 -21.71 -19.36 42.63
C PRO A 874 -21.08 -18.75 41.38
N PHE A 875 -21.51 -19.22 40.21
CA PHE A 875 -21.11 -18.68 38.91
C PHE A 875 -22.28 -18.78 37.92
N TYR A 876 -22.15 -18.12 36.77
CA TYR A 876 -23.18 -18.10 35.75
C TYR A 876 -22.73 -18.88 34.52
N PHE A 877 -23.63 -19.65 33.94
CA PHE A 877 -23.51 -20.20 32.60
C PHE A 877 -24.28 -19.34 31.60
N ARG A 878 -23.61 -18.85 30.55
CA ARG A 878 -24.27 -18.14 29.44
C ARG A 878 -24.80 -19.14 28.43
N ALA A 879 -26.08 -19.47 28.57
CA ALA A 879 -26.72 -20.54 27.80
C ALA A 879 -27.12 -20.13 26.37
N ALA A 880 -27.50 -18.86 26.19
CA ALA A 880 -27.83 -18.26 24.91
C ALA A 880 -27.69 -16.73 24.97
N ALA A 881 -27.55 -16.09 23.81
CA ALA A 881 -27.57 -14.64 23.68
C ALA A 881 -28.02 -14.22 22.27
N GLY A 882 -28.82 -13.16 22.17
CA GLY A 882 -29.36 -12.71 20.90
C GLY A 882 -30.28 -11.49 21.03
N GLN A 883 -30.84 -11.03 19.92
CA GLN A 883 -31.82 -9.94 19.93
C GLN A 883 -33.17 -10.43 20.48
N GLY A 884 -33.84 -9.60 21.28
CA GLY A 884 -35.22 -9.87 21.70
C GLY A 884 -35.40 -11.13 22.55
N VAL A 885 -34.45 -11.44 23.44
CA VAL A 885 -34.58 -12.53 24.41
C VAL A 885 -35.81 -12.32 25.30
N LYS A 886 -36.68 -13.32 25.38
CA LYS A 886 -37.88 -13.31 26.22
C LYS A 886 -37.92 -14.55 27.11
N ALA A 887 -38.11 -14.36 28.41
CA ALA A 887 -38.45 -15.46 29.32
C ALA A 887 -39.92 -15.85 29.10
N GLN A 888 -40.18 -17.12 28.80
CA GLN A 888 -41.53 -17.69 28.81
C GLN A 888 -41.83 -18.31 30.18
N SER A 889 -40.80 -18.84 30.84
CA SER A 889 -40.80 -19.28 32.23
C SER A 889 -39.37 -19.25 32.78
N GLU A 890 -39.16 -19.63 34.06
CA GLU A 890 -37.82 -19.80 34.63
C GLU A 890 -37.00 -20.93 33.97
N ARG A 891 -37.61 -21.74 33.09
CA ARG A 891 -36.97 -22.87 32.38
C ARG A 891 -37.13 -22.83 30.85
N SER A 892 -37.79 -21.81 30.30
CA SER A 892 -38.06 -21.72 28.86
C SER A 892 -37.84 -20.30 28.37
N PHE A 893 -37.03 -20.15 27.32
CA PHE A 893 -36.58 -18.86 26.82
C PHE A 893 -36.65 -18.84 25.29
N SER A 894 -37.12 -17.73 24.73
CA SER A 894 -37.16 -17.48 23.29
C SER A 894 -36.09 -16.47 22.89
N ILE A 895 -35.22 -16.85 21.96
CA ILE A 895 -34.16 -16.07 21.33
C ILE A 895 -34.31 -16.23 19.82
N ALA A 896 -35.35 -15.61 19.24
CA ALA A 896 -35.84 -15.96 17.90
C ALA A 896 -34.72 -16.02 16.84
N PRO A 897 -34.62 -17.12 16.05
CA PRO A 897 -35.55 -18.25 16.00
C PRO A 897 -35.33 -19.37 17.03
N LEU A 898 -34.28 -19.30 17.86
CA LEU A 898 -33.96 -20.31 18.88
C LEU A 898 -34.97 -20.30 20.06
N GLN A 899 -35.42 -21.47 20.45
CA GLN A 899 -36.06 -21.78 21.73
C GLN A 899 -35.08 -22.61 22.58
N LEU A 900 -34.86 -22.15 23.81
CA LEU A 900 -33.99 -22.80 24.78
C LEU A 900 -34.83 -23.31 25.96
N ARG A 901 -34.75 -24.60 26.25
CA ARG A 901 -35.45 -25.25 27.37
C ARG A 901 -34.47 -25.88 28.34
N ILE A 902 -34.61 -25.61 29.64
CA ILE A 902 -33.86 -26.26 30.71
C ILE A 902 -34.65 -27.49 31.17
N THR A 903 -34.08 -28.69 31.02
CA THR A 903 -34.75 -29.95 31.35
C THR A 903 -34.31 -30.56 32.67
N SER A 904 -33.19 -30.11 33.24
CA SER A 904 -32.78 -30.43 34.60
C SER A 904 -33.44 -29.50 35.63
N ASP A 905 -33.23 -29.77 36.93
CA ASP A 905 -33.79 -28.99 38.04
C ASP A 905 -33.05 -27.66 38.27
N HIS A 906 -32.89 -26.85 37.22
CA HIS A 906 -32.21 -25.55 37.25
C HIS A 906 -33.15 -24.44 36.77
N LYS A 907 -32.79 -23.18 37.00
CA LYS A 907 -33.55 -21.99 36.59
C LYS A 907 -32.63 -21.02 35.86
N GLY A 908 -33.16 -20.30 34.88
CA GLY A 908 -32.44 -19.24 34.16
C GLY A 908 -33.04 -17.86 34.42
N ILE A 909 -32.24 -16.83 34.14
CA ILE A 909 -32.62 -15.42 34.19
C ILE A 909 -32.28 -14.74 32.87
N VAL A 910 -33.01 -13.68 32.53
CA VAL A 910 -32.73 -12.84 31.35
C VAL A 910 -31.94 -11.62 31.79
N ARG A 911 -30.78 -11.40 31.16
CA ARG A 911 -29.97 -10.20 31.31
C ARG A 911 -30.19 -9.28 30.11
N GLU A 912 -30.70 -8.08 30.36
CA GLU A 912 -31.01 -7.10 29.32
C GLU A 912 -29.74 -6.44 28.74
N GLY A 913 -29.75 -6.13 27.43
CA GLY A 913 -28.65 -5.48 26.70
C GLY A 913 -28.94 -5.36 25.20
N ASN A 914 -28.04 -4.78 24.38
CA ASN A 914 -28.25 -4.74 22.91
C ASN A 914 -28.37 -6.15 22.33
N ALA A 915 -27.75 -7.17 22.91
CA ALA A 915 -28.17 -8.55 22.77
C ALA A 915 -28.55 -9.01 24.18
N GLY A 916 -29.80 -9.43 24.38
CA GLY A 916 -30.22 -10.05 25.63
C GLY A 916 -29.54 -11.40 25.80
N GLU A 917 -29.43 -11.86 27.04
CA GLU A 917 -28.74 -13.11 27.35
C GLU A 917 -29.58 -13.96 28.30
N VAL A 918 -29.47 -15.28 28.16
CA VAL A 918 -30.00 -16.24 29.13
C VAL A 918 -28.85 -16.74 29.97
N LEU A 919 -28.87 -16.39 31.26
CA LEU A 919 -27.88 -16.84 32.24
C LEU A 919 -28.51 -17.89 33.15
N ILE A 920 -27.79 -18.98 33.42
CA ILE A 920 -28.19 -20.01 34.38
C ILE A 920 -27.26 -19.89 35.59
N PRO A 921 -27.75 -19.44 36.76
CA PRO A 921 -26.97 -19.45 37.99
C PRO A 921 -26.67 -20.90 38.42
N LEU A 922 -25.42 -21.18 38.75
CA LEU A 922 -24.94 -22.50 39.14
C LEU A 922 -24.25 -22.44 40.49
N THR A 923 -24.65 -23.35 41.38
CA THR A 923 -23.99 -23.66 42.66
C THR A 923 -23.71 -25.14 42.68
N LEU A 924 -22.43 -25.53 42.72
CA LEU A 924 -22.03 -26.94 42.60
C LEU A 924 -21.55 -27.48 43.96
N PRO A 925 -22.23 -28.50 44.54
CA PRO A 925 -21.70 -29.22 45.69
C PRO A 925 -20.51 -30.09 45.29
N LYS A 926 -19.74 -30.55 46.29
CA LYS A 926 -18.69 -31.57 46.09
C LYS A 926 -19.27 -32.81 45.40
N GLY A 927 -18.58 -33.32 44.39
CA GLY A 927 -18.99 -34.50 43.62
C GLY A 927 -19.53 -34.14 42.24
N ARG A 928 -20.49 -34.95 41.76
CA ARG A 928 -21.02 -34.86 40.40
C ARG A 928 -22.35 -34.08 40.35
N SER A 929 -22.44 -33.12 39.44
CA SER A 929 -23.67 -32.38 39.11
C SER A 929 -23.95 -32.45 37.61
N THR A 930 -25.21 -32.28 37.19
CA THR A 930 -25.60 -32.36 35.77
C THR A 930 -26.63 -31.29 35.42
N LEU A 931 -26.39 -30.60 34.29
CA LEU A 931 -27.30 -29.64 33.66
C LEU A 931 -27.68 -30.16 32.27
N THR A 932 -28.98 -30.20 31.97
CA THR A 932 -29.48 -30.62 30.66
C THR A 932 -30.36 -29.54 30.03
N LEU A 933 -30.14 -29.32 28.74
CA LEU A 933 -30.75 -28.25 27.95
C LEU A 933 -31.22 -28.79 26.60
N GLU A 934 -32.21 -28.15 26.00
CA GLU A 934 -32.62 -28.38 24.62
C GLU A 934 -32.56 -27.08 23.83
N TYR A 935 -31.96 -27.15 22.65
CA TYR A 935 -31.84 -26.07 21.67
C TYR A 935 -32.69 -26.44 20.45
N GLN A 936 -33.83 -25.78 20.28
CA GLN A 936 -34.77 -25.99 19.17
C GLN A 936 -34.86 -24.71 18.33
N TRP A 937 -34.71 -24.77 17.01
CA TRP A 937 -34.79 -23.56 16.16
C TRP A 937 -35.30 -23.87 14.76
#